data_AF-A0A8T2TAF7-F1
#
_entry.id   AF-A0A8T2TAF7-F1
#
_cell.length_a   1.000
_cell.length_b   1.000
_cell.length_c   1.000
_cell.angle_alpha   90.00
_cell.angle_beta   90.00
_cell.angle_gamma   90.00
#
_symmetry.space_group_name_H-M   'P 1'
#
loop_
_entity.id
_entity.type
_entity.pdbx_description
1 polymer ?
#
loop_
_entity_poly.entity_id
_entity_poly.type
_entity_poly.pdbx_seq_one_letter_code
_entity_poly.pdbx_strand_id
1 'polypeptide(L)'
;MTHNSAKELHIWERDTGTLHACSKSISAPCPGLDWIPNGTRIATANFQDMSHQPARIIFFERNGLDRGSFDVSGPVGARVKCIRWNCNSDLLALLVDCGHFDSIQIWTVNNYHWYLKLEWQYVKESRINFIWHPEKPMQMFTWNRLGCFQLLKLCWDNAVTGDSIALVIDGSRILATPLTQGLIPPPMSFLQFKHSSSVCMVSLHELGDGGFSVASSLCNGTISLVALPRVDDWVAYEGSEIVIPDALLLGQTQSFPCMRLLSWLNPTTLLGVVSSTCNKGPVDADSFWPPWEQKHHCTSELLLELEVFKGEAAGNEASLCKSGWSFKCNNRTLLNKRVLTVVHHPAREGLIIHFEDGSLSFYTNNGGLIKDIEAPVRKLDYPSLWVEAIANPSDDSLVLLGMDSEGKLQANSKLVSKDCTGFSVHKANINGRRVLHALYTTRQDILFIENIEDILRTEEPAAIAHDLPSTLPINVNQEKINKHQRHGVKAIFKERTVWEKGARLITAMGGDSTAVILQTTRGNLETVYPRTLVIGSIVGALCDSKFNEAMLLARRHRINLNVLIDFLGWECFVQRCVYFVRQIKNLSHITELVCAVSNGNLAENAYQDLLAPFLKDMGDQSAKDDHNIKPFQGSKIQCIMHAIRKALEDEVSMSPKRELCILTTMAYCDPPELEAALTRVKKIREEELSQIILEDDADTQSKMLSAEEALKHLLWLSDSRLVFNAALGLYDLHLAAMVAANSQGDPKEFLPLLEELEKMPVSLMKYTIDYKLGRYESALRNLAAAGSAHFDQCLKLIKEQPDLFPVGKQLFQEGAERMVLLKAWGDYLLGEEKFQDAAAAFLSCSQMNKALGAYRAGGLWQCVIAVAGTMGYTQDEMIRLAHELREELQALGRPGDAAKIALEHCKEPDDAVHLYIEAREWAEAVRIASLCENSKSIEEQIKSAALECAGLHMAEFQEGLEKVGRYLARYLAVRQRRQLLESKLRSESREDVEDDIASDVSSNVSGMSVYTTGTRSSSKLSFQSSRKGNKQAAKSRSGKIRAGSPGEEVALVEHLEGMKTPDGTLEDIQKLLHILVLHKQNLVAEKLQHLVSEFQTSQHRAVLEAVGSITEKVKQPKWAIEILGRST
;
A
#
# COMPACT_ATOMS: atom_id res chain seq x y z
N MET A 1 43.49 14.56 -64.49
CA MET A 1 42.26 15.07 -65.13
C MET A 1 41.08 14.28 -64.59
N THR A 2 40.52 14.67 -63.45
CA THR A 2 39.32 14.05 -62.87
C THR A 2 38.12 14.89 -63.32
N HIS A 3 37.30 14.32 -64.21
CA HIS A 3 36.04 14.96 -64.59
C HIS A 3 35.18 15.14 -63.34
N ASN A 4 34.88 16.39 -63.03
CA ASN A 4 33.92 16.81 -62.02
C ASN A 4 32.50 16.42 -62.53
N SER A 5 32.17 15.14 -62.54
CA SER A 5 30.86 14.66 -63.00
C SER A 5 29.84 14.93 -61.91
N ALA A 6 29.19 16.08 -61.98
CA ALA A 6 27.89 16.32 -61.37
C ALA A 6 26.97 15.14 -61.68
N LYS A 7 26.39 14.48 -60.66
CA LYS A 7 25.31 13.50 -60.86
C LYS A 7 24.06 13.95 -60.15
N GLU A 8 22.91 13.53 -60.66
CA GLU A 8 21.61 13.82 -60.09
C GLU A 8 20.96 12.51 -59.63
N LEU A 9 20.18 12.60 -58.56
CA LEU A 9 19.37 11.50 -58.06
C LEU A 9 17.97 11.64 -58.67
N HIS A 10 17.56 10.63 -59.44
CA HIS A 10 16.21 10.56 -60.00
C HIS A 10 15.38 9.58 -59.17
N ILE A 11 14.12 9.95 -58.92
CA ILE A 11 13.17 9.18 -58.12
C ILE A 11 11.99 8.86 -59.04
N TRP A 12 11.65 7.58 -59.15
CA TRP A 12 10.56 7.11 -60.01
C TRP A 12 9.42 6.52 -59.18
N GLU A 13 8.20 6.64 -59.69
CA GLU A 13 7.05 5.94 -59.12
C GLU A 13 7.04 4.47 -59.54
N ARG A 14 6.74 3.58 -58.59
CA ARG A 14 6.80 2.13 -58.81
C ARG A 14 5.81 1.67 -59.88
N ASP A 15 4.54 2.09 -59.79
CA ASP A 15 3.46 1.49 -60.57
C ASP A 15 3.41 2.05 -62.00
N THR A 16 3.72 3.33 -62.17
CA THR A 16 3.65 4.05 -63.44
C THR A 16 4.99 4.11 -64.16
N GLY A 17 6.11 3.92 -63.45
CA GLY A 17 7.46 4.16 -63.96
C GLY A 17 7.77 5.63 -64.28
N THR A 18 6.88 6.56 -63.94
CA THR A 18 7.07 7.99 -64.23
C THR A 18 8.11 8.60 -63.30
N LEU A 19 8.88 9.57 -63.82
CA LEU A 19 9.79 10.37 -63.00
C LEU A 19 8.97 11.20 -62.00
N HIS A 20 9.17 10.94 -60.71
CA HIS A 20 8.53 11.64 -59.61
C HIS A 20 9.26 12.94 -59.26
N ALA A 21 10.58 12.85 -59.11
CA ALA A 21 11.43 13.98 -58.72
C ALA A 21 12.89 13.78 -59.14
N CYS A 22 13.63 14.89 -59.19
CA CYS A 22 15.07 14.93 -59.44
C CYS A 22 15.74 15.79 -58.38
N SER A 23 16.89 15.35 -57.86
CA SER A 23 17.68 16.15 -56.94
C SER A 23 18.45 17.26 -57.66
N LYS A 24 18.94 18.23 -56.88
CA LYS A 24 20.02 19.09 -57.35
C LYS A 24 21.27 18.25 -57.67
N SER A 25 22.10 18.74 -58.58
CA SER A 25 23.39 18.14 -58.91
C SER A 25 24.27 17.97 -57.67
N ILE A 26 24.68 16.74 -57.42
CA ILE A 26 25.63 16.35 -56.38
C ILE A 26 27.02 16.41 -57.00
N SER A 27 27.89 17.26 -56.45
CA SER A 27 29.32 17.30 -56.79
C SER A 27 30.01 16.04 -56.27
N ALA A 28 30.90 15.42 -57.05
CA ALA A 28 31.74 14.29 -56.63
C ALA A 28 31.02 13.18 -55.80
N PRO A 29 29.90 12.63 -56.30
CA PRO A 29 29.13 11.62 -55.58
C PRO A 29 29.89 10.30 -55.46
N CYS A 30 29.87 9.73 -54.27
CA CYS A 30 30.35 8.38 -53.98
C CYS A 30 29.34 7.32 -54.44
N PRO A 31 29.76 6.06 -54.65
CA PRO A 31 28.88 4.98 -55.11
C PRO A 31 27.81 4.52 -54.08
N GLY A 32 27.85 5.03 -52.85
CA GLY A 32 26.88 4.65 -51.81
C GLY A 32 25.55 5.39 -51.95
N LEU A 33 24.47 4.62 -52.15
CA LEU A 33 23.08 5.10 -52.16
C LEU A 33 22.20 4.08 -51.43
N ASP A 34 21.33 4.56 -50.54
CA ASP A 34 20.29 3.73 -49.93
C ASP A 34 19.08 4.56 -49.49
N TRP A 35 17.90 3.94 -49.47
CA TRP A 35 16.66 4.57 -49.02
C TRP A 35 16.29 3.99 -47.65
N ILE A 36 16.08 4.86 -46.66
CA ILE A 36 15.57 4.43 -45.36
C ILE A 36 14.25 3.65 -45.54
N PRO A 37 14.07 2.46 -44.93
CA PRO A 37 12.90 1.62 -45.18
C PRO A 37 11.55 2.27 -44.85
N ASN A 38 11.49 3.19 -43.88
CA ASN A 38 10.27 3.94 -43.57
C ASN A 38 9.90 5.01 -44.63
N GLY A 39 10.72 5.16 -45.68
CA GLY A 39 10.44 6.01 -46.85
C GLY A 39 10.81 7.49 -46.70
N THR A 40 11.26 7.94 -45.53
CA THR A 40 11.41 9.38 -45.24
C THR A 40 12.62 10.05 -45.90
N ARG A 41 13.75 9.35 -46.02
CA ARG A 41 15.06 9.90 -46.42
C ARG A 41 15.85 8.95 -47.32
N ILE A 42 16.50 9.51 -48.32
CA ILE A 42 17.43 8.83 -49.21
C ILE A 42 18.83 9.31 -48.84
N ALA A 43 19.70 8.38 -48.47
CA ALA A 43 21.07 8.67 -48.05
C ALA A 43 22.04 8.43 -49.20
N THR A 44 22.90 9.42 -49.48
CA THR A 44 24.01 9.30 -50.42
C THR A 44 25.27 9.93 -49.82
N ALA A 45 26.44 9.55 -50.31
CA ALA A 45 27.70 10.14 -49.88
C ALA A 45 28.27 11.11 -50.92
N ASN A 46 28.87 12.19 -50.44
CA ASN A 46 29.62 13.16 -51.23
C ASN A 46 31.08 13.18 -50.76
N PHE A 47 32.00 13.09 -51.73
CA PHE A 47 33.43 13.20 -51.49
C PHE A 47 33.92 14.62 -51.77
N GLN A 48 34.66 15.21 -50.83
CA GLN A 48 35.20 16.55 -50.98
C GLN A 48 36.71 16.51 -51.29
N ASP A 49 37.07 16.44 -52.58
CA ASP A 49 38.47 16.30 -53.04
C ASP A 49 39.32 17.57 -52.81
N MET A 50 38.69 18.74 -52.69
CA MET A 50 39.37 20.05 -52.84
C MET A 50 39.55 20.86 -51.54
N SER A 51 39.12 20.36 -50.37
CA SER A 51 38.97 21.18 -49.16
C SER A 51 39.59 20.64 -47.86
N HIS A 52 40.31 19.50 -47.89
CA HIS A 52 40.71 18.75 -46.67
C HIS A 52 39.52 18.41 -45.74
N GLN A 53 38.27 18.56 -46.19
CA GLN A 53 37.09 18.27 -45.40
C GLN A 53 36.75 16.79 -45.41
N PRO A 54 36.12 16.28 -44.33
CA PRO A 54 35.67 14.90 -44.27
C PRO A 54 34.61 14.59 -45.34
N ALA A 55 34.51 13.32 -45.72
CA ALA A 55 33.39 12.85 -46.54
C ALA A 55 32.06 13.12 -45.81
N ARG A 56 31.00 13.38 -46.56
CA ARG A 56 29.71 13.77 -45.98
C ARG A 56 28.59 12.85 -46.45
N ILE A 57 27.72 12.44 -45.53
CA ILE A 57 26.44 11.80 -45.87
C ILE A 57 25.40 12.91 -46.03
N ILE A 58 24.67 12.89 -47.14
CA ILE A 58 23.62 13.84 -47.49
C ILE A 58 22.31 13.09 -47.58
N PHE A 59 21.25 13.69 -47.05
CA PHE A 59 19.89 13.13 -47.06
C PHE A 59 18.98 13.92 -47.98
N PHE A 60 18.27 13.20 -48.85
CA PHE A 60 17.25 13.74 -49.73
C PHE A 60 15.87 13.23 -49.34
N GLU A 61 14.84 14.03 -49.55
CA GLU A 61 13.45 13.59 -49.49
C GLU A 61 13.00 12.93 -50.79
N ARG A 62 11.81 12.31 -50.75
CA ARG A 62 11.15 11.77 -51.95
C ARG A 62 10.94 12.81 -53.06
N ASN A 63 10.83 14.09 -52.72
CA ASN A 63 10.70 15.20 -53.67
C ASN A 63 12.06 15.66 -54.26
N GLY A 64 13.17 15.00 -53.95
CA GLY A 64 14.51 15.36 -54.42
C GLY A 64 15.16 16.54 -53.69
N LEU A 65 14.53 17.11 -52.66
CA LEU A 65 15.09 18.21 -51.87
C LEU A 65 16.06 17.69 -50.79
N ASP A 66 17.14 18.45 -50.58
CA ASP A 66 18.10 18.22 -49.50
C ASP A 66 17.47 18.54 -48.13
N ARG A 67 17.63 17.63 -47.17
CA ARG A 67 17.08 17.71 -45.81
C ARG A 67 18.13 17.76 -44.70
N GLY A 68 19.40 17.57 -45.01
CA GLY A 68 20.46 17.59 -44.02
C GLY A 68 21.61 16.64 -44.31
N SER A 69 22.62 16.71 -43.45
CA SER A 69 23.87 15.98 -43.65
C SER A 69 24.66 15.81 -42.37
N PHE A 70 25.53 14.82 -42.31
CA PHE A 70 26.55 14.70 -41.25
C PHE A 70 27.91 14.30 -41.83
N ASP A 71 28.96 14.59 -41.09
CA ASP A 71 30.35 14.35 -41.50
C ASP A 71 30.80 12.95 -41.05
N VAL A 72 31.39 12.20 -41.97
CA VAL A 72 31.88 10.84 -41.73
C VAL A 72 33.19 10.91 -40.97
N SER A 73 33.29 10.16 -39.87
CA SER A 73 34.53 10.00 -39.12
C SER A 73 35.58 9.28 -39.98
N GLY A 74 36.82 9.78 -40.03
CA GLY A 74 37.90 9.12 -40.75
C GLY A 74 39.08 10.04 -41.05
N PRO A 75 40.20 9.48 -41.56
CA PRO A 75 41.33 10.27 -41.99
C PRO A 75 40.97 11.15 -43.19
N VAL A 76 41.75 12.21 -43.41
CA VAL A 76 41.59 13.09 -44.56
C VAL A 76 41.70 12.28 -45.85
N GLY A 77 40.71 12.41 -46.73
CA GLY A 77 40.62 11.66 -47.98
C GLY A 77 39.85 10.34 -47.88
N ALA A 78 39.23 10.03 -46.74
CA ALA A 78 38.36 8.87 -46.60
C ALA A 78 37.18 8.91 -47.60
N ARG A 79 36.76 7.75 -48.12
CA ARG A 79 35.71 7.62 -49.14
C ARG A 79 34.66 6.59 -48.74
N VAL A 80 33.38 6.93 -48.87
CA VAL A 80 32.28 5.99 -48.57
C VAL A 80 32.05 5.06 -49.77
N LYS A 81 32.22 3.76 -49.55
CA LYS A 81 31.99 2.69 -50.54
C LYS A 81 30.53 2.20 -50.55
N CYS A 82 29.95 2.05 -49.36
CA CYS A 82 28.61 1.48 -49.18
C CYS A 82 27.86 2.21 -48.07
N ILE A 83 26.55 2.35 -48.24
CA ILE A 83 25.61 2.92 -47.27
C ILE A 83 24.46 1.93 -47.17
N ARG A 84 24.12 1.46 -45.96
CA ARG A 84 22.98 0.56 -45.77
C ARG A 84 22.23 0.85 -44.48
N TRP A 85 20.93 1.07 -44.59
CA TRP A 85 20.00 1.11 -43.47
C TRP A 85 19.62 -0.31 -43.04
N ASN A 86 19.39 -0.47 -41.75
CA ASN A 86 18.75 -1.69 -41.25
C ASN A 86 17.24 -1.66 -41.48
N CYS A 87 16.58 -2.80 -41.28
CA CYS A 87 15.19 -2.99 -41.70
C CYS A 87 14.15 -2.14 -40.94
N ASN A 88 14.45 -1.69 -39.71
CA ASN A 88 13.56 -0.85 -38.90
C ASN A 88 13.97 0.65 -38.90
N SER A 89 14.94 1.04 -39.72
CA SER A 89 15.32 2.45 -39.93
C SER A 89 16.02 3.16 -38.76
N ASP A 90 16.53 2.45 -37.75
CA ASP A 90 17.17 3.06 -36.56
C ASP A 90 18.72 3.09 -36.61
N LEU A 91 19.33 2.26 -37.47
CA LEU A 91 20.79 2.19 -37.67
C LEU A 91 21.17 2.35 -39.14
N LEU A 92 22.22 3.14 -39.36
CA LEU A 92 22.87 3.35 -40.66
C LEU A 92 24.29 2.81 -40.60
N ALA A 93 24.61 1.84 -41.44
CA ALA A 93 25.95 1.31 -41.57
C ALA A 93 26.67 1.89 -42.80
N LEU A 94 27.93 2.27 -42.62
CA LEU A 94 28.80 2.78 -43.68
C LEU A 94 30.01 1.86 -43.84
N LEU A 95 30.38 1.56 -45.09
CA LEU A 95 31.70 1.01 -45.42
C LEU A 95 32.57 2.15 -45.92
N VAL A 96 33.60 2.51 -45.17
CA VAL A 96 34.48 3.64 -45.44
C VAL A 96 35.87 3.13 -45.82
N ASP A 97 36.40 3.65 -46.91
CA ASP A 97 37.77 3.47 -47.36
C ASP A 97 38.64 4.54 -46.72
N CYS A 98 39.55 4.14 -45.83
CA CYS A 98 40.45 5.05 -45.11
C CYS A 98 41.88 5.04 -45.68
N GLY A 99 42.07 4.58 -46.92
CA GLY A 99 43.38 4.43 -47.55
C GLY A 99 44.10 3.14 -47.12
N HIS A 100 44.58 3.09 -45.87
CA HIS A 100 45.36 1.97 -45.33
C HIS A 100 44.52 0.85 -44.72
N PHE A 101 43.25 1.12 -44.40
CA PHE A 101 42.30 0.16 -43.88
C PHE A 101 40.90 0.46 -44.43
N ASP A 102 40.02 -0.54 -44.38
CA ASP A 102 38.58 -0.34 -44.59
C ASP A 102 37.89 -0.33 -43.21
N SER A 103 36.88 0.51 -43.04
CA SER A 103 36.16 0.67 -41.79
C SER A 103 34.66 0.42 -41.98
N ILE A 104 34.05 -0.35 -41.09
CA ILE A 104 32.60 -0.45 -40.98
C ILE A 104 32.16 0.39 -39.78
N GLN A 105 31.35 1.41 -40.03
CA GLN A 105 30.85 2.33 -39.03
C GLN A 105 29.34 2.19 -38.85
N ILE A 106 28.88 2.16 -37.61
CA ILE A 106 27.46 2.07 -37.24
C ILE A 106 27.00 3.37 -36.61
N TRP A 107 26.08 4.03 -37.30
CA TRP A 107 25.54 5.32 -36.95
C TRP A 107 24.09 5.21 -36.51
N THR A 108 23.69 6.06 -35.57
CA THR A 108 22.30 6.24 -35.16
C THR A 108 22.00 7.72 -35.02
N VAL A 109 20.72 8.09 -35.06
CA VAL A 109 20.29 9.49 -34.90
C VAL A 109 19.34 9.62 -33.72
N ASN A 110 19.61 10.57 -32.83
CA ASN A 110 18.73 10.92 -31.72
C ASN A 110 18.90 12.41 -31.39
N ASN A 111 17.85 13.11 -30.93
CA ASN A 111 17.88 14.57 -30.72
C ASN A 111 18.47 15.35 -31.91
N TYR A 112 18.18 14.89 -33.14
CA TYR A 112 18.72 15.42 -34.41
C TYR A 112 20.26 15.37 -34.56
N HIS A 113 20.97 14.69 -33.66
CA HIS A 113 22.41 14.47 -33.72
C HIS A 113 22.72 13.04 -34.18
N TRP A 114 23.73 12.91 -35.03
CA TRP A 114 24.21 11.63 -35.53
C TRP A 114 25.36 11.14 -34.65
N TYR A 115 25.17 9.99 -34.01
CA TYR A 115 26.16 9.36 -33.15
C TYR A 115 26.84 8.22 -33.88
N LEU A 116 28.18 8.22 -33.88
CA LEU A 116 28.96 7.05 -34.26
C LEU A 116 29.06 6.12 -33.05
N LYS A 117 28.28 5.03 -33.04
CA LYS A 117 28.22 4.12 -31.89
C LYS A 117 29.27 3.03 -31.91
N LEU A 118 29.69 2.62 -33.10
CA LEU A 118 30.65 1.53 -33.25
C LEU A 118 31.43 1.67 -34.54
N GLU A 119 32.72 1.38 -34.48
CA GLU A 119 33.59 1.35 -35.64
C GLU A 119 34.47 0.10 -35.58
N TRP A 120 34.49 -0.67 -36.68
CA TRP A 120 35.41 -1.78 -36.84
C TRP A 120 36.37 -1.49 -37.99
N GLN A 121 37.67 -1.53 -37.72
CA GLN A 121 38.70 -1.41 -38.74
C GLN A 121 39.05 -2.79 -39.30
N TYR A 122 39.40 -2.86 -40.58
CA TYR A 122 39.80 -4.08 -41.26
C TYR A 122 41.00 -3.78 -42.15
N VAL A 123 41.99 -4.67 -42.15
CA VAL A 123 43.16 -4.54 -43.03
C VAL A 123 42.68 -4.48 -44.49
N LYS A 124 43.28 -3.60 -45.27
CA LYS A 124 42.81 -3.26 -46.62
C LYS A 124 42.69 -4.47 -47.55
N GLU A 125 43.64 -5.40 -47.43
CA GLU A 125 43.76 -6.60 -48.25
C GLU A 125 42.58 -7.54 -48.06
N SER A 126 41.93 -7.51 -46.88
CA SER A 126 40.76 -8.33 -46.57
C SER A 126 39.56 -8.02 -47.49
N ARG A 127 39.44 -6.77 -47.97
CA ARG A 127 38.30 -6.27 -48.74
C ARG A 127 36.96 -6.67 -48.14
N ILE A 128 36.75 -6.25 -46.90
CA ILE A 128 35.52 -6.50 -46.14
C ILE A 128 34.29 -5.93 -46.85
N ASN A 129 33.17 -6.63 -46.72
CA ASN A 129 31.83 -6.20 -47.13
C ASN A 129 30.82 -6.60 -46.06
N PHE A 130 29.62 -6.01 -46.13
CA PHE A 130 28.56 -6.31 -45.19
C PHE A 130 27.17 -6.14 -45.81
N ILE A 131 26.16 -6.74 -45.16
CA ILE A 131 24.74 -6.49 -45.41
C ILE A 131 23.94 -6.70 -44.12
N TRP A 132 22.91 -5.88 -43.90
CA TRP A 132 21.97 -6.09 -42.79
C TRP A 132 21.12 -7.34 -43.02
N HIS A 133 20.71 -7.99 -41.94
CA HIS A 133 19.71 -9.04 -42.01
C HIS A 133 18.35 -8.41 -42.41
N PRO A 134 17.61 -9.02 -43.36
CA PRO A 134 16.38 -8.42 -43.90
C PRO A 134 15.26 -8.28 -42.85
N GLU A 135 15.19 -9.20 -41.90
CA GLU A 135 14.11 -9.23 -40.88
C GLU A 135 14.57 -8.88 -39.45
N LYS A 136 15.87 -8.94 -39.15
CA LYS A 136 16.39 -8.83 -37.78
C LYS A 136 17.26 -7.56 -37.68
N PRO A 137 16.74 -6.45 -37.10
CA PRO A 137 17.36 -5.13 -37.24
C PRO A 137 18.74 -4.99 -36.58
N MET A 138 19.02 -5.83 -35.58
CA MET A 138 20.29 -5.83 -34.85
C MET A 138 21.26 -6.92 -35.35
N GLN A 139 21.06 -7.46 -36.55
CA GLN A 139 21.93 -8.49 -37.11
C GLN A 139 22.48 -8.09 -38.48
N MET A 140 23.77 -8.33 -38.71
CA MET A 140 24.39 -8.13 -40.02
C MET A 140 25.32 -9.27 -40.37
N PHE A 141 25.43 -9.55 -41.67
CA PHE A 141 26.43 -10.46 -42.20
C PHE A 141 27.64 -9.65 -42.66
N THR A 142 28.84 -10.13 -42.35
CA THR A 142 30.09 -9.59 -42.88
C THR A 142 30.88 -10.68 -43.57
N TRP A 143 31.59 -10.33 -44.64
CA TRP A 143 32.45 -11.26 -45.34
C TRP A 143 33.64 -10.58 -45.98
N ASN A 144 34.74 -11.31 -46.11
CA ASN A 144 35.98 -10.82 -46.69
C ASN A 144 36.49 -11.76 -47.80
N ARG A 145 37.52 -11.34 -48.53
CA ARG A 145 38.14 -12.14 -49.61
C ARG A 145 38.96 -13.32 -49.12
N LEU A 146 39.25 -13.37 -47.82
CA LEU A 146 39.98 -14.47 -47.19
C LEU A 146 39.05 -15.65 -46.86
N GLY A 147 37.78 -15.60 -47.26
CA GLY A 147 36.80 -16.67 -47.03
C GLY A 147 36.15 -16.65 -45.65
N CYS A 148 36.36 -15.58 -44.87
CA CYS A 148 35.71 -15.42 -43.58
C CYS A 148 34.30 -14.85 -43.78
N PHE A 149 33.29 -15.56 -43.27
CA PHE A 149 31.88 -15.15 -43.26
C PHE A 149 31.36 -15.18 -41.83
N GLN A 150 30.73 -14.08 -41.38
CA GLN A 150 30.33 -13.92 -39.99
C GLN A 150 28.92 -13.33 -39.87
N LEU A 151 28.19 -13.76 -38.85
CA LEU A 151 26.96 -13.12 -38.38
C LEU A 151 27.29 -12.30 -37.13
N LEU A 152 27.21 -10.99 -37.25
CA LEU A 152 27.32 -10.07 -36.13
C LEU A 152 25.93 -9.83 -35.53
N LYS A 153 25.80 -10.08 -34.23
CA LYS A 153 24.61 -9.76 -33.44
C LYS A 153 24.95 -8.55 -32.56
N LEU A 154 24.22 -7.46 -32.74
CA LEU A 154 24.34 -6.24 -31.98
C LEU A 154 23.30 -6.21 -30.86
N CYS A 155 23.60 -5.49 -29.79
CA CYS A 155 22.70 -5.20 -28.69
C CYS A 155 22.92 -3.76 -28.22
N TRP A 156 21.87 -3.11 -27.75
CA TRP A 156 22.01 -1.89 -27.00
C TRP A 156 22.53 -2.22 -25.60
N ASP A 157 23.52 -1.45 -25.15
CA ASP A 157 24.01 -1.46 -23.78
C ASP A 157 23.75 -0.08 -23.17
N ASN A 158 22.96 -0.04 -22.10
CA ASN A 158 22.75 1.19 -21.35
C ASN A 158 23.91 1.34 -20.38
N ALA A 159 24.97 2.02 -20.83
CA ALA A 159 26.15 2.30 -20.04
C ALA A 159 25.86 3.36 -18.95
N VAL A 160 25.05 2.98 -17.97
CA VAL A 160 24.78 3.74 -16.75
C VAL A 160 25.29 2.94 -15.57
N THR A 161 26.18 3.55 -14.79
CA THR A 161 26.78 2.91 -13.62
C THR A 161 25.80 2.81 -12.45
N GLY A 162 26.17 2.05 -11.42
CA GLY A 162 25.40 1.96 -10.17
C GLY A 162 25.15 3.34 -9.52
N ASP A 163 26.09 4.27 -9.67
CA ASP A 163 25.98 5.65 -9.18
C ASP A 163 25.26 6.60 -10.14
N SER A 164 24.54 6.04 -11.12
CA SER A 164 23.76 6.80 -12.10
C SER A 164 24.59 7.73 -12.99
N ILE A 165 25.83 7.34 -13.32
CA ILE A 165 26.66 8.05 -14.31
C ILE A 165 26.37 7.47 -15.70
N ALA A 166 25.82 8.28 -16.59
CA ALA A 166 25.58 7.90 -17.97
C ALA A 166 26.80 8.18 -18.85
N LEU A 167 27.24 7.18 -19.61
CA LEU A 167 28.32 7.29 -20.59
C LEU A 167 27.77 7.02 -22.00
N VAL A 168 27.90 7.99 -22.90
CA VAL A 168 27.38 7.87 -24.27
C VAL A 168 28.53 7.99 -25.26
N ILE A 169 28.79 6.92 -26.02
CA ILE A 169 29.80 6.91 -27.08
C ILE A 169 29.30 7.75 -28.27
N ASP A 170 30.18 8.62 -28.76
CA ASP A 170 30.05 9.39 -30.01
C ASP A 170 31.39 9.45 -30.76
N GLY A 171 31.69 8.40 -31.53
CA GLY A 171 32.94 8.27 -32.26
C GLY A 171 34.13 8.22 -31.30
N SER A 172 35.05 9.17 -31.41
CA SER A 172 36.21 9.29 -30.51
C SER A 172 35.90 9.99 -29.20
N ARG A 173 34.63 10.34 -28.93
CA ARG A 173 34.21 10.99 -27.70
C ARG A 173 33.37 10.07 -26.83
N ILE A 174 33.54 10.20 -25.52
CA ILE A 174 32.61 9.68 -24.50
C ILE A 174 31.98 10.89 -23.81
N LEU A 175 30.67 11.00 -23.95
CA LEU A 175 29.86 12.02 -23.31
C LEU A 175 29.45 11.51 -21.94
N ALA A 176 29.95 12.12 -20.86
CA ALA A 176 29.70 11.69 -19.49
C ALA A 176 28.73 12.64 -18.78
N THR A 177 27.71 12.08 -18.12
CA THR A 177 26.71 12.85 -17.36
C THR A 177 26.37 12.14 -16.04
N PRO A 178 26.75 12.67 -14.87
CA PRO A 178 26.26 12.21 -13.59
C PRO A 178 24.80 12.66 -13.40
N LEU A 179 23.85 11.73 -13.54
CA LEU A 179 22.42 12.03 -13.54
C LEU A 179 21.92 12.53 -12.17
N THR A 180 22.69 12.28 -11.11
CA THR A 180 22.46 12.82 -9.76
C THR A 180 22.72 14.32 -9.65
N GLN A 181 23.61 14.88 -10.48
CA GLN A 181 23.92 16.31 -10.52
C GLN A 181 23.07 17.06 -11.56
N GLY A 182 22.74 16.43 -12.68
CA GLY A 182 21.93 17.06 -13.72
C GLY A 182 21.38 16.10 -14.77
N LEU A 183 20.14 16.34 -15.19
CA LEU A 183 19.47 15.60 -16.25
C LEU A 183 19.77 16.24 -17.62
N ILE A 184 20.99 16.06 -18.10
CA ILE A 184 21.45 16.62 -19.39
C ILE A 184 21.21 15.58 -20.50
N PRO A 185 20.30 15.82 -21.46
CA PRO A 185 20.08 14.90 -22.56
C PRO A 185 21.19 15.00 -23.62
N PRO A 186 21.70 13.87 -24.16
CA PRO A 186 22.61 13.88 -25.31
C PRO A 186 22.01 14.66 -26.50
N PRO A 187 22.79 15.38 -27.33
CA PRO A 187 24.26 15.36 -27.43
C PRO A 187 24.97 16.25 -26.41
N MET A 188 24.23 17.03 -25.62
CA MET A 188 24.83 17.74 -24.50
C MET A 188 25.28 16.74 -23.44
N SER A 189 26.31 17.10 -22.69
CA SER A 189 26.83 16.28 -21.61
C SER A 189 27.43 17.17 -20.54
N PHE A 190 27.61 16.58 -19.35
CA PHE A 190 28.23 17.29 -18.25
C PHE A 190 29.73 17.52 -18.50
N LEU A 191 30.44 16.50 -18.99
CA LEU A 191 31.83 16.61 -19.46
C LEU A 191 32.09 15.61 -20.59
N GLN A 192 33.21 15.73 -21.29
CA GLN A 192 33.55 14.90 -22.45
C GLN A 192 34.97 14.35 -22.37
N PHE A 193 35.15 13.08 -22.71
CA PHE A 193 36.48 12.47 -22.90
C PHE A 193 36.75 12.29 -24.38
N LYS A 194 37.87 12.84 -24.87
CA LYS A 194 38.28 12.75 -26.27
C LYS A 194 39.47 11.81 -26.42
N HIS A 195 39.32 10.79 -27.25
CA HIS A 195 40.30 9.74 -27.51
C HIS A 195 40.97 9.93 -28.87
N SER A 196 42.07 9.19 -29.10
CA SER A 196 42.83 9.23 -30.36
C SER A 196 42.07 8.63 -31.55
N SER A 197 41.16 7.70 -31.29
CA SER A 197 40.38 6.96 -32.27
C SER A 197 38.98 6.66 -31.75
N SER A 198 38.11 6.11 -32.60
CA SER A 198 36.72 5.82 -32.20
C SER A 198 36.67 4.77 -31.09
N VAL A 199 35.85 5.04 -30.08
CA VAL A 199 35.65 4.16 -28.93
C VAL A 199 34.73 3.01 -29.34
N CYS A 200 35.18 1.78 -29.10
CA CYS A 200 34.38 0.58 -29.31
C CYS A 200 33.62 0.17 -28.05
N MET A 201 34.27 0.32 -26.89
CA MET A 201 33.72 -0.12 -25.62
C MET A 201 34.30 0.71 -24.48
N VAL A 202 33.50 0.91 -23.44
CA VAL A 202 33.90 1.57 -22.20
C VAL A 202 33.57 0.68 -21.01
N SER A 203 34.44 0.68 -20.01
CA SER A 203 34.22 0.00 -18.74
C SER A 203 34.62 0.92 -17.60
N LEU A 204 33.78 1.02 -16.57
CA LEU A 204 33.98 1.90 -15.44
C LEU A 204 33.99 1.08 -14.15
N HIS A 205 34.91 1.41 -13.25
CA HIS A 205 35.05 0.79 -11.94
C HIS A 205 35.14 1.86 -10.86
N GLU A 206 34.38 1.70 -9.79
CA GLU A 206 34.43 2.55 -8.61
C GLU A 206 35.62 2.14 -7.73
N LEU A 207 36.38 3.12 -7.26
CA LEU A 207 37.51 2.95 -6.37
C LEU A 207 37.04 3.07 -4.91
N GLY A 208 37.74 2.42 -3.97
CA GLY A 208 37.35 2.46 -2.55
C GLY A 208 37.42 3.86 -1.90
N ASP A 209 38.06 4.83 -2.55
CA ASP A 209 38.06 6.23 -2.14
C ASP A 209 36.88 7.03 -2.73
N GLY A 210 35.96 6.39 -3.48
CA GLY A 210 34.81 7.01 -4.15
C GLY A 210 35.13 7.64 -5.51
N GLY A 211 36.37 7.55 -5.99
CA GLY A 211 36.74 7.91 -7.36
C GLY A 211 36.36 6.82 -8.38
N PHE A 212 36.64 7.07 -9.65
CA PHE A 212 36.35 6.12 -10.72
C PHE A 212 37.54 5.90 -11.64
N SER A 213 37.71 4.67 -12.11
CA SER A 213 38.63 4.32 -13.20
C SER A 213 37.83 3.95 -14.44
N VAL A 214 38.07 4.65 -15.54
CA VAL A 214 37.41 4.40 -16.82
C VAL A 214 38.44 3.88 -17.83
N ALA A 215 38.19 2.69 -18.35
CA ALA A 215 38.96 2.08 -19.41
C ALA A 215 38.15 2.09 -20.71
N SER A 216 38.77 2.47 -21.81
CA SER A 216 38.12 2.50 -23.13
C SER A 216 38.96 1.72 -24.13
N SER A 217 38.32 0.81 -24.87
CA SER A 217 38.93 0.10 -25.99
C SER A 217 38.64 0.86 -27.28
N LEU A 218 39.68 1.12 -28.08
CA LEU A 218 39.60 1.90 -29.31
C LEU A 218 39.66 1.00 -30.55
N CYS A 219 39.08 1.46 -31.66
CA CYS A 219 38.95 0.68 -32.90
C CYS A 219 40.29 0.39 -33.61
N ASN A 220 41.34 1.13 -33.27
CA ASN A 220 42.72 0.90 -33.73
C ASN A 220 43.47 -0.16 -32.89
N GLY A 221 42.83 -0.73 -31.86
CA GLY A 221 43.44 -1.73 -30.98
C GLY A 221 44.21 -1.17 -29.79
N THR A 222 44.14 0.13 -29.49
CA THR A 222 44.70 0.69 -28.26
C THR A 222 43.66 0.72 -27.13
N ILE A 223 44.14 0.82 -25.89
CA ILE A 223 43.31 1.01 -24.70
C ILE A 223 43.73 2.33 -24.06
N SER A 224 42.76 3.14 -23.66
CA SER A 224 43.00 4.39 -22.94
C SER A 224 42.40 4.32 -21.54
N LEU A 225 43.04 4.97 -20.57
CA LEU A 225 42.64 4.97 -19.18
C LEU A 225 42.52 6.39 -18.63
N VAL A 226 41.46 6.67 -17.88
CA VAL A 226 41.30 7.89 -17.10
C VAL A 226 40.87 7.57 -15.67
N ALA A 227 41.43 8.31 -14.70
CA ALA A 227 41.07 8.22 -13.30
C ALA A 227 40.36 9.52 -12.90
N LEU A 228 39.15 9.38 -12.39
CA LEU A 228 38.25 10.47 -12.04
C LEU A 228 38.11 10.56 -10.52
N PRO A 229 38.00 11.77 -9.96
CA PRO A 229 37.68 11.95 -8.55
C PRO A 229 36.23 11.57 -8.27
N ARG A 230 35.80 11.76 -7.02
CA ARG A 230 34.40 11.58 -6.61
C ARG A 230 33.48 12.43 -7.47
N VAL A 231 32.26 11.95 -7.71
CA VAL A 231 31.27 12.66 -8.52
C VAL A 231 31.06 14.09 -8.03
N ASP A 232 31.06 14.34 -6.71
CA ASP A 232 30.90 15.69 -6.13
C ASP A 232 31.94 16.71 -6.62
N ASP A 233 33.15 16.26 -6.92
CA ASP A 233 34.23 17.11 -7.43
C ASP A 233 34.09 17.39 -8.94
N TRP A 234 33.17 16.71 -9.63
CA TRP A 234 32.99 16.86 -11.09
C TRP A 234 32.46 18.24 -11.46
N VAL A 235 31.79 18.94 -10.55
CA VAL A 235 31.28 20.31 -10.77
C VAL A 235 32.37 21.26 -11.27
N ALA A 236 33.64 21.05 -10.87
CA ALA A 236 34.76 21.85 -11.36
C ALA A 236 35.10 21.62 -12.85
N TYR A 237 34.58 20.55 -13.45
CA TYR A 237 34.85 20.12 -14.82
C TYR A 237 33.63 20.20 -15.74
N GLU A 238 32.54 20.80 -15.27
CA GLU A 238 31.33 20.99 -16.09
C GLU A 238 31.64 21.73 -17.39
N GLY A 239 31.18 21.19 -18.51
CA GLY A 239 31.40 21.71 -19.86
C GLY A 239 32.79 21.46 -20.45
N SER A 240 33.70 20.79 -19.73
CA SER A 240 35.06 20.55 -20.20
C SER A 240 35.18 19.36 -21.18
N GLU A 241 36.07 19.48 -22.16
CA GLU A 241 36.53 18.37 -23.02
C GLU A 241 37.96 18.00 -22.59
N ILE A 242 38.12 16.78 -22.10
CA ILE A 242 39.37 16.26 -21.56
C ILE A 242 39.97 15.28 -22.57
N VAL A 243 41.18 15.57 -23.04
CA VAL A 243 41.89 14.72 -24.00
C VAL A 243 42.61 13.59 -23.26
N ILE A 244 42.27 12.34 -23.60
CA ILE A 244 42.82 11.15 -22.95
C ILE A 244 43.95 10.58 -23.81
N PRO A 245 45.18 10.43 -23.25
CA PRO A 245 46.27 9.78 -23.96
C PRO A 245 46.05 8.27 -24.07
N ASP A 246 46.53 7.67 -25.17
CA ASP A 246 46.58 6.22 -25.32
C ASP A 246 47.59 5.61 -24.33
N ALA A 247 47.23 4.49 -23.72
CA ALA A 247 48.14 3.79 -22.82
C ALA A 247 49.16 2.94 -23.59
N LEU A 248 50.36 2.78 -23.01
CA LEU A 248 51.46 2.03 -23.62
C LEU A 248 51.47 0.57 -23.14
N LEU A 249 51.70 -0.40 -24.03
CA LEU A 249 51.89 -1.80 -23.64
C LEU A 249 53.36 -2.02 -23.23
N LEU A 250 53.60 -2.48 -21.99
CA LEU A 250 54.95 -2.76 -21.52
C LEU A 250 55.54 -3.98 -22.24
N GLY A 251 56.71 -3.80 -22.86
CA GLY A 251 57.50 -4.88 -23.45
C GLY A 251 57.07 -5.35 -24.85
N GLN A 252 56.08 -4.70 -25.48
CA GLN A 252 55.68 -4.97 -26.87
C GLN A 252 55.36 -3.68 -27.63
N THR A 253 55.81 -3.58 -28.87
CA THR A 253 55.53 -2.45 -29.79
C THR A 253 54.18 -2.58 -30.50
N GLN A 254 53.41 -3.64 -30.24
CA GLN A 254 52.21 -4.02 -30.97
C GLN A 254 50.93 -3.58 -30.23
N SER A 255 49.89 -3.18 -30.98
CA SER A 255 48.55 -2.89 -30.45
C SER A 255 47.80 -4.18 -30.09
N PHE A 256 46.75 -4.07 -29.25
CA PHE A 256 45.88 -5.20 -28.96
C PHE A 256 44.97 -5.53 -30.15
N PRO A 257 44.57 -6.79 -30.33
CA PRO A 257 43.40 -7.10 -31.15
C PRO A 257 42.15 -6.41 -30.58
N CYS A 258 41.24 -5.99 -31.45
CA CYS A 258 40.01 -5.29 -31.03
C CYS A 258 39.23 -6.16 -30.04
N MET A 259 39.01 -5.65 -28.84
CA MET A 259 38.28 -6.36 -27.80
C MET A 259 36.78 -6.32 -28.09
N ARG A 260 36.11 -7.45 -27.86
CA ARG A 260 34.64 -7.54 -27.92
C ARG A 260 33.99 -7.19 -26.60
N LEU A 261 34.64 -7.56 -25.50
CA LEU A 261 34.23 -7.24 -24.13
C LEU A 261 35.43 -6.71 -23.35
N LEU A 262 35.20 -5.73 -22.48
CA LEU A 262 36.19 -5.18 -21.56
C LEU A 262 35.51 -4.98 -20.21
N SER A 263 36.04 -5.57 -19.16
CA SER A 263 35.56 -5.38 -17.78
C SER A 263 36.74 -5.27 -16.82
N TRP A 264 36.57 -4.48 -15.77
CA TRP A 264 37.49 -4.52 -14.64
C TRP A 264 37.35 -5.83 -13.89
N LEU A 265 38.45 -6.41 -13.42
CA LEU A 265 38.44 -7.54 -12.48
C LEU A 265 38.54 -7.01 -11.05
N ASN A 266 39.42 -6.03 -10.86
CA ASN A 266 39.67 -5.27 -9.65
C ASN A 266 40.30 -3.91 -10.03
N PRO A 267 40.64 -3.02 -9.09
CA PRO A 267 41.15 -1.67 -9.40
C PRO A 267 42.43 -1.63 -10.26
N THR A 268 43.17 -2.73 -10.35
CA THR A 268 44.48 -2.81 -11.01
C THR A 268 44.52 -3.79 -12.18
N THR A 269 43.45 -4.53 -12.44
CA THR A 269 43.44 -5.58 -13.47
C THR A 269 42.17 -5.50 -14.31
N LEU A 270 42.34 -5.50 -15.64
CA LEU A 270 41.28 -5.58 -16.64
C LEU A 270 41.22 -6.99 -17.24
N LEU A 271 40.02 -7.43 -17.60
CA LEU A 271 39.78 -8.62 -18.39
C LEU A 271 39.21 -8.21 -19.75
N GLY A 272 39.93 -8.51 -20.82
CA GLY A 272 39.49 -8.32 -22.21
C GLY A 272 39.12 -9.66 -22.85
N VAL A 273 38.02 -9.69 -23.60
CA VAL A 273 37.64 -10.85 -24.42
C VAL A 273 37.88 -10.56 -25.89
N VAL A 274 38.66 -11.42 -26.54
CA VAL A 274 39.03 -11.33 -27.95
C VAL A 274 38.54 -12.58 -28.67
N SER A 275 37.98 -12.44 -29.86
CA SER A 275 37.62 -13.59 -30.70
C SER A 275 38.68 -13.86 -31.78
N SER A 276 38.93 -15.13 -32.09
CA SER A 276 39.77 -15.52 -33.23
C SER A 276 39.23 -15.01 -34.57
N THR A 277 37.94 -14.71 -34.62
CA THR A 277 37.24 -14.19 -35.79
C THR A 277 37.40 -12.68 -35.96
N CYS A 278 37.86 -11.94 -34.94
CA CYS A 278 38.10 -10.50 -35.03
C CYS A 278 39.54 -10.14 -35.38
N ASN A 279 40.00 -10.52 -36.57
CA ASN A 279 41.12 -9.83 -37.24
C ASN A 279 40.65 -8.47 -37.76
N LYS A 280 40.39 -7.56 -36.81
CA LYS A 280 39.81 -6.22 -36.99
C LYS A 280 40.82 -5.09 -36.72
N GLY A 281 42.10 -5.30 -37.02
CA GLY A 281 43.14 -4.30 -36.80
C GLY A 281 44.35 -4.50 -37.73
N PRO A 282 45.23 -3.48 -37.87
CA PRO A 282 46.38 -3.48 -38.79
C PRO A 282 47.55 -4.38 -38.36
N VAL A 283 47.40 -5.22 -37.33
CA VAL A 283 48.50 -5.97 -36.68
C VAL A 283 48.33 -7.48 -36.87
N ASP A 284 49.47 -8.19 -36.96
CA ASP A 284 49.56 -9.66 -36.86
C ASP A 284 48.98 -10.15 -35.52
N ALA A 285 47.66 -10.32 -35.46
CA ALA A 285 46.96 -10.86 -34.29
C ALA A 285 47.45 -12.28 -33.93
N ASP A 286 48.09 -12.97 -34.88
CA ASP A 286 48.66 -14.31 -34.74
C ASP A 286 49.68 -14.41 -33.59
N SER A 287 50.32 -13.31 -33.16
CA SER A 287 51.27 -13.29 -32.04
C SER A 287 50.62 -13.49 -30.66
N PHE A 288 49.31 -13.26 -30.54
CA PHE A 288 48.55 -13.44 -29.30
C PHE A 288 47.98 -14.85 -29.13
N TRP A 289 47.84 -15.60 -30.24
CA TRP A 289 47.28 -16.95 -30.26
C TRP A 289 48.36 -18.02 -30.04
N PRO A 290 48.05 -19.14 -29.37
CA PRO A 290 48.97 -20.27 -29.29
C PRO A 290 49.36 -20.80 -30.68
N PRO A 291 50.63 -21.19 -30.92
CA PRO A 291 51.11 -21.59 -32.25
C PRO A 291 50.32 -22.72 -32.93
N TRP A 292 49.69 -23.61 -32.15
CA TRP A 292 48.89 -24.73 -32.65
C TRP A 292 47.47 -24.34 -33.09
N GLU A 293 46.94 -23.19 -32.65
CA GLU A 293 45.62 -22.70 -33.07
C GLU A 293 45.66 -21.74 -34.25
N GLN A 294 46.84 -21.21 -34.60
CA GLN A 294 47.04 -20.34 -35.75
C GLN A 294 46.58 -20.96 -37.09
N LYS A 295 46.35 -22.30 -37.15
CA LYS A 295 45.96 -23.04 -38.36
C LYS A 295 44.50 -23.54 -38.41
N HIS A 296 43.74 -23.43 -37.32
CA HIS A 296 42.38 -23.98 -37.24
C HIS A 296 41.37 -22.90 -36.82
N HIS A 297 40.91 -22.12 -37.80
CA HIS A 297 39.90 -21.09 -37.59
C HIS A 297 38.52 -21.72 -37.31
N CYS A 298 37.82 -21.25 -36.27
CA CYS A 298 36.51 -20.59 -36.42
C CYS A 298 35.72 -20.35 -35.12
N THR A 299 36.13 -20.81 -33.93
CA THR A 299 35.26 -20.68 -32.73
C THR A 299 35.92 -20.38 -31.39
N SER A 300 37.25 -20.26 -31.30
CA SER A 300 37.89 -19.98 -30.01
C SER A 300 37.88 -18.50 -29.64
N GLU A 301 37.65 -18.22 -28.36
CA GLU A 301 37.80 -16.90 -27.75
C GLU A 301 38.97 -16.92 -26.77
N LEU A 302 39.65 -15.78 -26.63
CA LEU A 302 40.81 -15.59 -25.78
C LEU A 302 40.47 -14.56 -24.70
N LEU A 303 40.68 -14.93 -23.44
CA LEU A 303 40.65 -14.02 -22.30
C LEU A 303 42.05 -13.44 -22.08
N LEU A 304 42.15 -12.12 -22.07
CA LEU A 304 43.38 -11.39 -21.78
C LEU A 304 43.26 -10.71 -20.43
N GLU A 305 44.08 -11.14 -19.47
CA GLU A 305 44.21 -10.50 -18.17
C GLU A 305 45.32 -9.43 -18.25
N LEU A 306 44.93 -8.17 -18.09
CA LEU A 306 45.79 -7.01 -18.25
C LEU A 306 45.96 -6.29 -16.92
N GLU A 307 47.15 -6.35 -16.34
CA GLU A 307 47.50 -5.59 -15.14
C GLU A 307 47.92 -4.16 -15.53
N VAL A 308 47.42 -3.20 -14.77
CA VAL A 308 47.55 -1.76 -15.02
C VAL A 308 48.64 -1.18 -14.12
N PHE A 309 49.65 -0.58 -14.71
CA PHE A 309 50.78 0.06 -14.03
C PHE A 309 50.78 1.56 -14.29
N LYS A 310 51.11 2.32 -13.25
CA LYS A 310 51.37 3.76 -13.35
C LYS A 310 52.87 3.99 -13.54
N GLY A 311 53.26 4.65 -14.63
CA GLY A 311 54.66 5.02 -14.87
C GLY A 311 55.19 6.05 -13.86
N GLU A 312 56.47 5.96 -13.52
CA GLU A 312 57.17 6.80 -12.52
C GLU A 312 57.30 8.29 -12.91
N ALA A 313 56.99 8.67 -14.15
CA ALA A 313 57.17 10.03 -14.68
C ALA A 313 56.03 11.03 -14.37
N ALA A 314 55.10 10.70 -13.46
CA ALA A 314 54.00 11.58 -13.08
C ALA A 314 54.34 12.36 -11.80
N GLY A 315 54.81 13.60 -11.95
CA GLY A 315 55.03 14.53 -10.85
C GLY A 315 53.78 14.75 -9.98
N ASN A 316 54.01 15.22 -8.75
CA ASN A 316 53.00 15.52 -7.73
C ASN A 316 52.09 16.70 -8.14
N GLU A 317 51.12 16.50 -9.04
CA GLU A 317 50.04 17.47 -9.27
C GLU A 317 48.68 16.81 -9.56
N ALA A 318 47.62 17.46 -9.08
CA ALA A 318 46.22 17.06 -9.07
C ALA A 318 45.52 17.17 -10.44
N SER A 319 46.03 16.46 -11.45
CA SER A 319 45.41 16.40 -12.79
C SER A 319 44.58 15.12 -12.98
N LEU A 320 43.33 15.26 -13.46
CA LEU A 320 42.43 14.20 -13.93
C LEU A 320 43.07 13.27 -14.98
N CYS A 321 43.97 13.81 -15.79
CA CYS A 321 44.69 13.08 -16.83
C CYS A 321 46.08 12.73 -16.31
N LYS A 322 46.18 11.60 -15.61
CA LYS A 322 47.48 11.01 -15.28
C LYS A 322 48.05 10.39 -16.57
N SER A 323 48.86 11.13 -17.31
CA SER A 323 49.66 10.58 -18.40
C SER A 323 50.62 9.51 -17.85
N GLY A 324 50.76 8.38 -18.54
CA GLY A 324 51.75 7.34 -18.19
C GLY A 324 51.20 6.01 -17.70
N TRP A 325 49.94 5.67 -17.98
CA TRP A 325 49.43 4.32 -17.76
C TRP A 325 50.05 3.35 -18.75
N SER A 326 50.40 2.16 -18.24
CA SER A 326 50.95 1.10 -19.04
C SER A 326 50.37 -0.24 -18.63
N PHE A 327 50.21 -1.15 -19.59
CA PHE A 327 49.59 -2.45 -19.36
C PHE A 327 50.61 -3.57 -19.46
N LYS A 328 50.41 -4.63 -18.68
CA LYS A 328 51.12 -5.91 -18.83
C LYS A 328 50.09 -7.03 -18.96
N CYS A 329 50.21 -7.84 -20.00
CA CYS A 329 49.40 -9.05 -20.12
C CYS A 329 49.96 -10.12 -19.18
N ASN A 330 49.25 -10.40 -18.09
CA ASN A 330 49.64 -11.39 -17.09
C ASN A 330 49.21 -12.80 -17.47
N ASN A 331 48.03 -12.94 -18.08
CA ASN A 331 47.52 -14.25 -18.47
C ASN A 331 46.72 -14.23 -19.77
N ARG A 332 46.71 -15.38 -20.43
CA ARG A 332 46.03 -15.65 -21.71
C ARG A 332 45.30 -16.99 -21.60
N THR A 333 43.99 -16.94 -21.41
CA THR A 333 43.19 -18.15 -21.24
C THR A 333 42.35 -18.40 -22.48
N LEU A 334 42.61 -19.52 -23.15
CA LEU A 334 41.85 -19.95 -24.32
C LEU A 334 40.54 -20.61 -23.89
N LEU A 335 39.44 -20.24 -24.56
CA LEU A 335 38.11 -20.75 -24.33
C LEU A 335 37.61 -21.53 -25.54
N ASN A 336 37.05 -22.72 -25.25
CA ASN A 336 36.36 -23.55 -26.24
C ASN A 336 34.87 -23.17 -26.40
N LYS A 337 34.38 -22.24 -25.58
CA LYS A 337 33.01 -21.72 -25.61
C LYS A 337 33.04 -20.22 -25.84
N ARG A 338 32.06 -19.70 -26.58
CA ARG A 338 31.89 -18.28 -26.81
C ARG A 338 31.28 -17.60 -25.58
N VAL A 339 31.91 -16.54 -25.09
CA VAL A 339 31.40 -15.66 -24.04
C VAL A 339 30.30 -14.79 -24.63
N LEU A 340 29.16 -14.67 -23.97
CA LEU A 340 28.14 -13.67 -24.30
C LEU A 340 28.45 -12.35 -23.61
N THR A 341 28.61 -12.39 -22.29
CA THR A 341 28.82 -11.21 -21.44
C THR A 341 29.64 -11.57 -20.20
N VAL A 342 30.17 -10.54 -19.54
CA VAL A 342 30.97 -10.64 -18.31
C VAL A 342 30.43 -9.64 -17.29
N VAL A 343 30.22 -10.07 -16.05
CA VAL A 343 29.59 -9.25 -14.99
C VAL A 343 30.36 -9.39 -13.69
N HIS A 344 30.45 -8.32 -12.90
CA HIS A 344 31.07 -8.38 -11.57
C HIS A 344 30.28 -9.25 -10.60
N HIS A 345 30.99 -10.06 -9.79
CA HIS A 345 30.35 -10.76 -8.70
C HIS A 345 30.09 -9.80 -7.53
N PRO A 346 28.87 -9.73 -6.97
CA PRO A 346 28.48 -8.69 -6.01
C PRO A 346 29.15 -8.82 -4.63
N ALA A 347 29.53 -10.03 -4.21
CA ALA A 347 30.11 -10.30 -2.89
C ALA A 347 31.56 -10.84 -2.90
N ARG A 348 32.10 -11.22 -4.06
CA ARG A 348 33.40 -11.87 -4.19
C ARG A 348 34.22 -11.08 -5.20
N GLU A 349 35.50 -10.89 -4.95
CA GLU A 349 36.39 -10.24 -5.91
C GLU A 349 36.61 -11.16 -7.12
N GLY A 350 35.94 -10.86 -8.23
CA GLY A 350 35.99 -11.68 -9.44
C GLY A 350 34.87 -11.35 -10.43
N LEU A 351 34.94 -12.02 -11.58
CA LEU A 351 34.02 -11.84 -12.69
C LEU A 351 33.24 -13.13 -12.96
N ILE A 352 31.97 -12.99 -13.31
CA ILE A 352 31.10 -14.05 -13.81
C ILE A 352 31.14 -13.98 -15.33
N ILE A 353 31.57 -15.07 -15.96
CA ILE A 353 31.60 -15.26 -17.41
C ILE A 353 30.36 -16.05 -17.80
N HIS A 354 29.51 -15.46 -18.64
CA HIS A 354 28.32 -16.10 -19.17
C HIS A 354 28.55 -16.53 -20.63
N PHE A 355 28.34 -17.81 -20.93
CA PHE A 355 28.59 -18.41 -22.25
C PHE A 355 27.34 -18.54 -23.11
N GLU A 356 27.50 -18.71 -24.43
CA GLU A 356 26.39 -18.83 -25.39
C GLU A 356 25.49 -20.06 -25.17
N ASP A 357 26.01 -21.10 -24.52
CA ASP A 357 25.23 -22.27 -24.12
C ASP A 357 24.40 -22.07 -22.83
N GLY A 358 24.49 -20.88 -22.22
CA GLY A 358 23.86 -20.49 -20.95
C GLY A 358 24.69 -20.81 -19.70
N SER A 359 25.83 -21.51 -19.84
CA SER A 359 26.66 -21.87 -18.68
C SER A 359 27.38 -20.67 -18.08
N LEU A 360 27.66 -20.74 -16.79
CA LEU A 360 28.32 -19.67 -16.04
C LEU A 360 29.62 -20.19 -15.41
N SER A 361 30.67 -19.38 -15.46
CA SER A 361 31.92 -19.66 -14.75
C SER A 361 32.43 -18.43 -14.02
N PHE A 362 33.20 -18.64 -12.97
CA PHE A 362 33.79 -17.59 -12.15
C PHE A 362 35.28 -17.44 -12.46
N TYR A 363 35.72 -16.22 -12.72
CA TYR A 363 37.09 -15.83 -13.02
C TYR A 363 37.68 -15.00 -11.88
N THR A 364 38.90 -15.34 -11.45
CA THR A 364 39.61 -14.66 -10.35
C THR A 364 41.08 -14.46 -10.68
N ASN A 365 41.72 -13.52 -9.98
CA ASN A 365 43.11 -13.06 -10.21
C ASN A 365 44.22 -14.11 -9.90
N ASN A 366 43.87 -15.39 -9.69
CA ASN A 366 44.82 -16.44 -9.32
C ASN A 366 45.30 -17.23 -10.55
N GLY A 367 45.99 -16.58 -11.49
CA GLY A 367 46.56 -17.24 -12.68
C GLY A 367 45.51 -17.71 -13.69
N GLY A 368 44.40 -16.96 -13.82
CA GLY A 368 43.28 -17.22 -14.73
C GLY A 368 42.62 -18.59 -14.62
N LEU A 369 42.58 -19.13 -13.39
CA LEU A 369 41.70 -20.25 -13.08
C LEU A 369 40.23 -19.84 -13.29
N ILE A 370 39.61 -20.50 -14.26
CA ILE A 370 38.16 -20.52 -14.44
C ILE A 370 37.61 -21.60 -13.51
N LYS A 371 36.79 -21.21 -12.54
CA LYS A 371 36.11 -22.13 -11.64
C LYS A 371 34.64 -22.23 -12.05
N ASP A 372 34.03 -23.39 -11.81
CA ASP A 372 32.58 -23.49 -11.90
C ASP A 372 31.94 -22.62 -10.81
N ILE A 373 30.82 -21.99 -11.14
CA ILE A 373 30.02 -21.27 -10.13
C ILE A 373 29.37 -22.29 -9.18
N GLU A 374 29.47 -22.01 -7.88
CA GLU A 374 28.83 -22.80 -6.83
C GLU A 374 27.29 -22.73 -6.95
N ALA A 375 26.59 -23.77 -6.51
CA ALA A 375 25.12 -23.79 -6.50
C ALA A 375 24.55 -22.61 -5.68
N PRO A 376 23.37 -22.03 -6.03
CA PRO A 376 22.31 -22.64 -6.86
C PRO A 376 22.31 -22.27 -8.35
N VAL A 377 23.01 -21.22 -8.79
CA VAL A 377 22.89 -20.71 -10.17
C VAL A 377 24.07 -21.16 -11.03
N ARG A 378 23.94 -22.31 -11.68
CA ARG A 378 24.99 -22.87 -12.58
C ARG A 378 24.82 -22.50 -14.04
N LYS A 379 23.61 -22.10 -14.42
CA LYS A 379 23.20 -21.86 -15.80
C LYS A 379 22.01 -20.90 -15.82
N LEU A 380 21.93 -20.06 -16.86
CA LEU A 380 20.72 -19.34 -17.24
C LEU A 380 19.97 -20.13 -18.31
N ASP A 381 18.64 -20.24 -18.18
CA ASP A 381 17.80 -21.02 -19.11
C ASP A 381 17.70 -20.33 -20.47
N TYR A 382 17.68 -18.99 -20.47
CA TYR A 382 17.74 -18.17 -21.67
C TYR A 382 19.13 -17.53 -21.80
N PRO A 383 19.85 -17.69 -22.93
CA PRO A 383 21.12 -17.01 -23.13
C PRO A 383 20.94 -15.48 -23.23
N SER A 384 21.10 -14.80 -22.10
CA SER A 384 20.98 -13.35 -21.95
C SER A 384 22.22 -12.58 -22.41
N LEU A 385 22.00 -11.53 -23.22
CA LEU A 385 23.03 -10.59 -23.66
C LEU A 385 23.28 -9.51 -22.62
N TRP A 386 22.23 -9.12 -21.89
CA TRP A 386 22.29 -8.13 -20.83
C TRP A 386 22.06 -8.82 -19.50
N VAL A 387 23.06 -8.82 -18.63
CA VAL A 387 23.02 -9.50 -17.34
C VAL A 387 23.49 -8.55 -16.24
N GLU A 388 22.78 -8.51 -15.13
CA GLU A 388 23.19 -7.84 -13.89
C GLU A 388 23.25 -8.85 -12.76
N ALA A 389 24.34 -8.83 -12.00
CA ALA A 389 24.57 -9.71 -10.85
C ALA A 389 24.41 -8.93 -9.56
N ILE A 390 23.61 -9.48 -8.65
CA ILE A 390 23.23 -8.84 -7.39
C ILE A 390 23.25 -9.86 -6.25
N ALA A 391 23.61 -9.41 -5.05
CA ALA A 391 23.56 -10.24 -3.84
C ALA A 391 22.17 -10.13 -3.23
N ASN A 392 21.52 -11.27 -2.99
CA ASN A 392 20.22 -11.31 -2.34
C ASN A 392 20.34 -10.76 -0.90
N PRO A 393 19.53 -9.78 -0.50
CA PRO A 393 19.67 -9.18 0.82
C PRO A 393 19.40 -10.11 2.01
N SER A 394 18.64 -11.19 1.78
CA SER A 394 18.25 -12.12 2.84
C SER A 394 19.36 -13.11 3.22
N ASP A 395 20.13 -13.59 2.24
CA ASP A 395 21.08 -14.71 2.42
C ASP A 395 22.42 -14.52 1.67
N ASP A 396 22.66 -13.33 1.10
CA ASP A 396 23.82 -12.98 0.25
C ASP A 396 24.03 -13.92 -0.95
N SER A 397 23.01 -14.71 -1.32
CA SER A 397 23.09 -15.60 -2.48
C SER A 397 23.14 -14.81 -3.78
N LEU A 398 23.80 -15.39 -4.79
CA LEU A 398 23.92 -14.79 -6.11
C LEU A 398 22.57 -14.82 -6.85
N VAL A 399 22.11 -13.65 -7.28
CA VAL A 399 20.97 -13.49 -8.17
C VAL A 399 21.42 -12.84 -9.47
N LEU A 400 21.10 -13.47 -10.60
CA LEU A 400 21.40 -13.00 -11.94
C LEU A 400 20.11 -12.59 -12.63
N LEU A 401 19.97 -11.31 -12.95
CA LEU A 401 18.91 -10.82 -13.83
C LEU A 401 19.45 -10.78 -15.25
N GLY A 402 18.79 -11.46 -16.17
CA GLY A 402 19.26 -11.59 -17.54
C GLY A 402 18.14 -11.34 -18.55
N MET A 403 18.40 -10.52 -19.57
CA MET A 403 17.52 -10.31 -20.71
C MET A 403 18.14 -10.84 -22.01
N ASP A 404 17.39 -11.66 -22.75
CA ASP A 404 17.79 -12.13 -24.07
C ASP A 404 17.50 -11.12 -25.19
N SER A 405 17.92 -11.43 -26.43
CA SER A 405 17.67 -10.55 -27.59
C SER A 405 16.20 -10.45 -28.01
N GLU A 406 15.33 -11.33 -27.51
CA GLU A 406 13.90 -11.36 -27.82
C GLU A 406 13.06 -10.61 -26.78
N GLY A 407 13.67 -10.16 -25.68
CA GLY A 407 13.00 -9.46 -24.58
C GLY A 407 12.54 -10.38 -23.45
N LYS A 408 13.02 -11.64 -23.39
CA LYS A 408 12.75 -12.51 -22.24
C LYS A 408 13.67 -12.11 -21.09
N LEU A 409 13.09 -11.54 -20.04
CA LEU A 409 13.76 -11.22 -18.79
C LEU A 409 13.62 -12.41 -17.83
N GLN A 410 14.72 -12.85 -17.24
CA GLN A 410 14.74 -13.92 -16.24
C GLN A 410 15.50 -13.47 -14.99
N ALA A 411 15.15 -14.04 -13.85
CA ALA A 411 15.88 -13.98 -12.59
C ALA A 411 16.34 -15.39 -12.24
N ASN A 412 17.64 -15.66 -12.32
CA ASN A 412 18.20 -17.02 -12.28
C ASN A 412 17.54 -17.92 -13.35
N SER A 413 16.84 -18.98 -12.94
CA SER A 413 16.08 -19.88 -13.83
C SER A 413 14.59 -19.52 -13.97
N LYS A 414 14.14 -18.42 -13.35
CA LYS A 414 12.74 -18.01 -13.38
C LYS A 414 12.51 -16.94 -14.44
N LEU A 415 11.61 -17.21 -15.39
CA LEU A 415 11.15 -16.21 -16.34
C LEU A 415 10.34 -15.12 -15.61
N VAL A 416 10.72 -13.86 -15.79
CA VAL A 416 10.07 -12.68 -15.20
C VAL A 416 9.12 -12.02 -16.19
N SER A 417 9.56 -11.78 -17.43
CA SER A 417 8.75 -11.17 -18.52
C SER A 417 9.18 -11.74 -19.88
N LYS A 418 8.27 -11.77 -20.87
CA LYS A 418 8.55 -12.23 -22.24
C LYS A 418 8.77 -11.11 -23.26
N ASP A 419 8.41 -9.88 -22.90
CA ASP A 419 8.34 -8.74 -23.80
C ASP A 419 9.06 -7.50 -23.22
N CYS A 420 10.04 -7.74 -22.35
CA CYS A 420 10.87 -6.70 -21.77
C CYS A 420 11.65 -5.94 -22.85
N THR A 421 11.65 -4.61 -22.75
CA THR A 421 12.39 -3.69 -23.63
C THR A 421 13.66 -3.14 -22.97
N GLY A 422 13.77 -3.27 -21.64
CA GLY A 422 14.92 -2.84 -20.86
C GLY A 422 14.64 -2.96 -19.37
N PHE A 423 15.68 -3.25 -18.59
CA PHE A 423 15.59 -3.42 -17.14
C PHE A 423 16.71 -2.66 -16.41
N SER A 424 16.51 -2.41 -15.12
CA SER A 424 17.50 -1.82 -14.21
C SER A 424 17.20 -2.27 -12.79
N VAL A 425 18.23 -2.35 -11.93
CA VAL A 425 18.04 -2.68 -10.51
C VAL A 425 18.15 -1.42 -9.66
N HIS A 426 17.12 -1.18 -8.85
CA HIS A 426 17.16 -0.18 -7.80
C HIS A 426 17.61 -0.81 -6.48
N LYS A 427 18.58 -0.18 -5.83
CA LYS A 427 19.17 -0.59 -4.56
C LYS A 427 18.84 0.46 -3.49
N ALA A 428 18.20 0.05 -2.41
CA ALA A 428 17.97 0.89 -1.24
C ALA A 428 18.51 0.22 0.02
N ASN A 429 18.95 1.01 1.00
CA ASN A 429 19.31 0.52 2.33
C ASN A 429 18.33 1.11 3.34
N ILE A 430 17.62 0.26 4.07
CA ILE A 430 16.55 0.64 5.00
C ILE A 430 16.82 -0.11 6.30
N ASN A 431 17.13 0.62 7.38
CA ASN A 431 17.45 0.07 8.70
C ASN A 431 18.58 -0.98 8.68
N GLY A 432 19.62 -0.76 7.87
CA GLY A 432 20.73 -1.71 7.70
C GLY A 432 20.42 -2.92 6.80
N ARG A 433 19.19 -3.06 6.30
CA ARG A 433 18.81 -4.09 5.32
C ARG A 433 18.79 -3.51 3.91
N ARG A 434 19.40 -4.24 2.97
CA ARG A 434 19.34 -3.92 1.54
C ARG A 434 17.97 -4.34 1.00
N VAL A 435 17.30 -3.48 0.26
CA VAL A 435 16.05 -3.79 -0.44
C VAL A 435 16.28 -3.55 -1.92
N LEU A 436 16.05 -4.60 -2.71
CA LEU A 436 16.30 -4.60 -4.14
C LEU A 436 14.99 -4.68 -4.90
N HIS A 437 14.84 -3.79 -5.88
CA HIS A 437 13.72 -3.83 -6.82
C HIS A 437 14.25 -4.03 -8.23
N ALA A 438 13.65 -4.96 -8.97
CA ALA A 438 13.81 -5.06 -10.40
C ALA A 438 12.82 -4.11 -11.06
N LEU A 439 13.34 -3.19 -11.86
CA LEU A 439 12.55 -2.30 -12.71
C LEU A 439 12.68 -2.77 -14.14
N TYR A 440 11.57 -2.89 -14.85
CA TYR A 440 11.61 -3.24 -16.26
C TYR A 440 10.45 -2.61 -17.02
N THR A 441 10.70 -2.35 -18.30
CA THR A 441 9.71 -1.82 -19.25
C THR A 441 9.31 -2.91 -20.22
N THR A 442 8.06 -2.91 -20.67
CA THR A 442 7.55 -3.88 -21.65
C THR A 442 7.21 -3.22 -22.98
N ARG A 443 7.00 -4.03 -24.02
CA ARG A 443 6.54 -3.57 -25.34
C ARG A 443 5.16 -2.92 -25.32
N GLN A 444 4.42 -3.09 -24.22
CA GLN A 444 3.14 -2.42 -23.98
C GLN A 444 3.29 -1.04 -23.31
N ASP A 445 4.52 -0.54 -23.17
CA ASP A 445 4.83 0.75 -22.54
C ASP A 445 4.41 0.79 -21.06
N ILE A 446 4.64 -0.30 -20.33
CA ILE A 446 4.37 -0.41 -18.88
C ILE A 446 5.70 -0.56 -18.15
N LEU A 447 5.91 0.26 -17.11
CA LEU A 447 6.99 0.14 -16.15
C LEU A 447 6.53 -0.71 -14.96
N PHE A 448 7.20 -1.84 -14.75
CA PHE A 448 7.03 -2.71 -13.60
C PHE A 448 8.11 -2.45 -12.55
N ILE A 449 7.72 -2.56 -11.28
CA ILE A 449 8.58 -2.38 -10.11
C ILE A 449 8.27 -3.51 -9.14
N GLU A 450 9.14 -4.50 -9.12
CA GLU A 450 8.95 -5.71 -8.34
C GLU A 450 10.10 -5.92 -7.36
N ASN A 451 9.77 -6.34 -6.14
CA ASN A 451 10.78 -6.73 -5.17
C ASN A 451 11.40 -8.06 -5.62
N ILE A 452 12.74 -8.13 -5.63
CA ILE A 452 13.46 -9.30 -6.13
C ILE A 452 13.21 -10.54 -5.25
N GLU A 453 13.05 -10.37 -3.94
CA GLU A 453 12.69 -11.48 -3.04
C GLU A 453 11.30 -12.03 -3.37
N ASP A 454 10.34 -11.17 -3.75
CA ASP A 454 9.00 -11.61 -4.16
C ASP A 454 9.06 -12.40 -5.49
N ILE A 455 9.89 -11.94 -6.45
CA ILE A 455 10.13 -12.63 -7.71
C ILE A 455 10.67 -14.04 -7.46
N LEU A 456 11.64 -14.18 -6.55
CA LEU A 456 12.26 -15.48 -6.26
C LEU A 456 11.36 -16.43 -5.47
N ARG A 457 10.43 -15.90 -4.64
CA ARG A 457 9.51 -16.71 -3.82
C ARG A 457 8.28 -17.22 -4.57
N THR A 458 7.82 -16.52 -5.60
CA THR A 458 6.61 -16.94 -6.32
C THR A 458 6.90 -18.17 -7.19
N GLU A 459 6.02 -19.16 -7.22
CA GLU A 459 6.15 -20.30 -8.15
C GLU A 459 5.66 -19.97 -9.57
N GLU A 460 4.72 -19.01 -9.69
CA GLU A 460 4.25 -18.48 -10.98
C GLU A 460 4.78 -17.05 -11.23
N PRO A 461 5.24 -16.71 -12.45
CA PRO A 461 5.66 -15.34 -12.78
C PRO A 461 4.46 -14.38 -12.79
N ALA A 462 4.58 -13.26 -12.07
CA ALA A 462 3.54 -12.23 -12.04
C ALA A 462 3.16 -11.72 -13.44
N ALA A 463 4.09 -11.68 -14.39
CA ALA A 463 3.84 -11.15 -15.74
C ALA A 463 3.21 -12.16 -16.73
N ILE A 464 3.20 -13.48 -16.47
CA ILE A 464 2.56 -14.42 -17.41
C ILE A 464 1.03 -14.22 -17.46
N ALA A 465 0.43 -13.64 -16.40
CA ALA A 465 -0.98 -13.29 -16.37
C ALA A 465 -1.35 -12.07 -17.25
N HIS A 466 -0.37 -11.24 -17.64
CA HIS A 466 -0.60 -9.98 -18.37
C HIS A 466 -0.26 -10.05 -19.87
N ASP A 467 0.32 -11.16 -20.34
CA ASP A 467 0.60 -11.45 -21.76
C ASP A 467 -0.63 -12.02 -22.50
N LEU A 468 -1.62 -11.17 -22.82
CA LEU A 468 -2.57 -11.47 -23.90
C LEU A 468 -1.94 -11.09 -25.26
N PRO A 469 -1.97 -11.98 -26.28
CA PRO A 469 -1.29 -11.77 -27.54
C PRO A 469 -1.89 -10.62 -28.38
N SER A 470 -0.99 -9.89 -29.05
CA SER A 470 -1.16 -8.67 -29.85
C SER A 470 -1.92 -8.83 -31.19
N THR A 471 -2.91 -9.73 -31.26
CA THR A 471 -3.77 -9.90 -32.44
C THR A 471 -5.24 -9.62 -32.09
N LEU A 472 -5.54 -8.37 -31.74
CA LEU A 472 -6.90 -7.86 -31.78
C LEU A 472 -6.96 -6.61 -32.68
N PRO A 473 -7.91 -6.52 -33.62
CA PRO A 473 -8.03 -5.39 -34.54
C PRO A 473 -8.26 -4.07 -33.79
N ILE A 474 -7.85 -2.97 -34.42
CA ILE A 474 -7.70 -1.58 -33.93
C ILE A 474 -8.97 -0.92 -33.32
N ASN A 475 -10.09 -1.62 -33.13
CA ASN A 475 -11.30 -1.08 -32.49
C ASN A 475 -11.70 -1.82 -31.21
N VAL A 476 -10.76 -2.03 -30.29
CA VAL A 476 -11.09 -2.55 -28.94
C VAL A 476 -11.38 -1.39 -27.99
N ASN A 477 -12.66 -1.25 -27.65
CA ASN A 477 -13.22 -0.37 -26.63
C ASN A 477 -12.27 -0.14 -25.43
N GLN A 478 -12.06 1.13 -25.10
CA GLN A 478 -11.43 1.63 -23.87
C GLN A 478 -11.99 0.98 -22.57
N GLU A 479 -13.12 0.28 -22.65
CA GLU A 479 -13.71 -0.49 -21.55
C GLU A 479 -12.94 -1.77 -21.15
N LYS A 480 -12.17 -2.41 -22.05
CA LYS A 480 -11.33 -3.58 -21.66
C LYS A 480 -10.08 -3.17 -20.88
N ILE A 481 -9.55 -1.98 -21.14
CA ILE A 481 -8.50 -1.33 -20.32
C ILE A 481 -9.08 -0.99 -18.94
N ASN A 482 -10.33 -0.54 -18.86
CA ASN A 482 -11.00 -0.23 -17.60
C ASN A 482 -11.42 -1.46 -16.78
N LYS A 483 -11.53 -2.66 -17.38
CA LYS A 483 -11.79 -3.90 -16.62
C LYS A 483 -10.55 -4.44 -15.90
N HIS A 484 -9.34 -4.19 -16.39
CA HIS A 484 -8.09 -4.53 -15.69
C HIS A 484 -7.78 -3.57 -14.53
N GLN A 485 -8.33 -2.36 -14.56
CA GLN A 485 -8.30 -1.42 -13.43
C GLN A 485 -9.16 -1.85 -12.22
N ARG A 486 -9.91 -2.96 -12.31
CA ARG A 486 -10.73 -3.51 -11.21
C ARG A 486 -10.03 -4.60 -10.38
N HIS A 487 -8.72 -4.83 -10.57
CA HIS A 487 -7.85 -5.34 -9.50
C HIS A 487 -7.40 -4.15 -8.64
N GLY A 488 -8.38 -3.64 -7.88
CA GLY A 488 -8.35 -2.36 -7.22
C GLY A 488 -7.14 -2.16 -6.32
N VAL A 489 -6.44 -1.05 -6.52
CA VAL A 489 -5.35 -0.51 -5.67
C VAL A 489 -4.04 -1.31 -5.69
N LYS A 490 -4.06 -2.65 -5.72
CA LYS A 490 -2.85 -3.50 -5.61
C LYS A 490 -1.91 -3.46 -6.81
N ALA A 491 -2.45 -3.42 -8.04
CA ALA A 491 -1.63 -3.37 -9.26
C ALA A 491 -1.06 -1.95 -9.54
N ILE A 492 -1.74 -0.90 -9.06
CA ILE A 492 -1.46 0.51 -9.42
C ILE A 492 -0.09 1.01 -8.93
N PHE A 493 0.49 0.38 -7.90
CA PHE A 493 1.78 0.80 -7.35
C PHE A 493 2.98 -0.01 -7.84
N LYS A 494 2.76 -1.25 -8.30
CA LYS A 494 3.80 -2.09 -8.92
C LYS A 494 3.91 -1.86 -10.42
N GLU A 495 2.86 -1.31 -11.03
CA GLU A 495 2.79 -1.04 -12.47
C GLU A 495 2.51 0.44 -12.72
N ARG A 496 3.16 0.99 -13.73
CA ARG A 496 2.91 2.36 -14.18
C ARG A 496 2.96 2.43 -15.69
N THR A 497 1.88 2.89 -16.31
CA THR A 497 1.89 3.22 -17.74
C THR A 497 2.89 4.32 -18.01
N VAL A 498 3.78 4.09 -18.97
CA VAL A 498 4.70 5.08 -19.49
C VAL A 498 3.91 6.00 -20.43
N TRP A 499 3.99 7.32 -20.21
CA TRP A 499 3.12 8.27 -20.91
C TRP A 499 3.47 8.41 -22.41
N GLU A 500 4.73 8.18 -22.77
CA GLU A 500 5.20 8.22 -24.15
C GLU A 500 5.52 6.81 -24.64
N LYS A 501 4.88 6.42 -25.75
CA LYS A 501 5.10 5.11 -26.37
C LYS A 501 6.54 4.95 -26.84
N GLY A 502 7.15 3.80 -26.54
CA GLY A 502 8.52 3.47 -26.93
C GLY A 502 9.61 4.14 -26.07
N ALA A 503 9.25 4.82 -24.98
CA ALA A 503 10.23 5.35 -24.04
C ALA A 503 11.00 4.21 -23.34
N ARG A 504 12.31 4.39 -23.20
CA ARG A 504 13.22 3.35 -22.70
C ARG A 504 13.65 3.63 -21.26
N LEU A 505 13.70 2.59 -20.44
CA LEU A 505 14.29 2.65 -19.11
C LEU A 505 15.80 2.86 -19.20
N ILE A 506 16.32 3.92 -18.57
CA ILE A 506 17.75 4.23 -18.54
C ILE A 506 18.37 3.74 -17.25
N THR A 507 17.87 4.21 -16.10
CA THR A 507 18.33 3.79 -14.78
C THR A 507 17.32 4.12 -13.68
N ALA A 508 17.53 3.57 -12.49
CA ALA A 508 16.87 3.97 -11.26
C ALA A 508 17.90 4.50 -10.26
N MET A 509 17.70 5.73 -9.79
CA MET A 509 18.48 6.36 -8.73
C MET A 509 17.97 5.88 -7.37
N GLY A 510 18.89 5.53 -6.47
CA GLY A 510 18.60 5.17 -5.07
C GLY A 510 18.91 6.29 -4.07
N GLY A 511 18.54 6.09 -2.80
CA GLY A 511 18.81 7.05 -1.71
C GLY A 511 17.88 8.26 -1.67
N ASP A 512 18.37 9.43 -1.24
CA ASP A 512 17.56 10.64 -1.02
C ASP A 512 16.98 11.24 -2.32
N SER A 513 17.55 10.86 -3.47
CA SER A 513 17.17 11.29 -4.82
C SER A 513 16.40 10.22 -5.59
N THR A 514 15.74 9.29 -4.88
CA THR A 514 15.01 8.14 -5.44
C THR A 514 14.14 8.53 -6.63
N ALA A 515 14.49 8.06 -7.82
CA ALA A 515 13.76 8.34 -9.05
C ALA A 515 14.09 7.33 -10.15
N VAL A 516 13.22 7.23 -11.15
CA VAL A 516 13.41 6.42 -12.34
C VAL A 516 13.56 7.33 -13.54
N ILE A 517 14.63 7.14 -14.31
CA ILE A 517 14.92 7.97 -15.47
C ILE A 517 14.56 7.19 -16.72
N LEU A 518 13.68 7.77 -17.53
CA LEU A 518 13.25 7.26 -18.82
C LEU A 518 13.76 8.18 -19.93
N GLN A 519 14.12 7.60 -21.07
CA GLN A 519 14.40 8.36 -22.29
C GLN A 519 13.23 8.22 -23.25
N THR A 520 12.64 9.35 -23.61
CA THR A 520 11.58 9.45 -24.63
C THR A 520 12.09 9.12 -26.02
N THR A 521 11.19 8.80 -26.96
CA THR A 521 11.57 8.50 -28.36
C THR A 521 12.18 9.71 -29.08
N ARG A 522 11.86 10.91 -28.60
CA ARG A 522 12.42 12.16 -29.09
C ARG A 522 13.87 12.37 -28.63
N GLY A 523 14.27 11.71 -27.54
CA GLY A 523 15.60 11.76 -26.95
C GLY A 523 15.69 12.53 -25.62
N ASN A 524 14.61 13.16 -25.17
CA ASN A 524 14.56 13.84 -23.87
C ASN A 524 14.62 12.83 -22.73
N LEU A 525 15.30 13.20 -21.65
CA LEU A 525 15.28 12.48 -20.38
C LEU A 525 14.14 12.99 -19.52
N GLU A 526 13.37 12.07 -18.95
CA GLU A 526 12.26 12.36 -18.05
C GLU A 526 12.38 11.54 -16.78
N THR A 527 11.99 12.15 -15.66
CA THR A 527 12.11 11.54 -14.34
C THR A 527 10.75 11.22 -13.77
N VAL A 528 10.65 9.99 -13.28
CA VAL A 528 9.45 9.41 -12.70
C VAL A 528 9.73 9.08 -11.25
N TYR A 529 8.75 9.34 -10.38
CA TYR A 529 8.84 9.03 -8.95
C TYR A 529 7.78 7.98 -8.60
N PRO A 530 8.08 6.67 -8.74
CA PRO A 530 7.14 5.64 -8.34
C PRO A 530 6.94 5.63 -6.82
N ARG A 531 5.69 5.57 -6.38
CA ARG A 531 5.35 5.65 -4.96
C ARG A 531 5.98 4.52 -4.14
N THR A 532 6.13 3.33 -4.71
CA THR A 532 6.81 2.18 -4.08
C THR A 532 8.23 2.52 -3.64
N LEU A 533 9.00 3.17 -4.52
CA LEU A 533 10.38 3.54 -4.21
C LEU A 533 10.42 4.73 -3.25
N VAL A 534 9.61 5.77 -3.48
CA VAL A 534 9.54 6.96 -2.61
C VAL A 534 9.15 6.58 -1.17
N ILE A 535 8.21 5.66 -0.99
CA ILE A 535 7.80 5.17 0.33
C ILE A 535 8.94 4.40 0.99
N GLY A 536 9.69 3.59 0.25
CA GLY A 536 10.90 2.95 0.76
C GLY A 536 11.90 3.95 1.32
N SER A 537 12.11 5.08 0.63
CA SER A 537 13.03 6.14 1.07
C SER A 537 12.50 6.92 2.29
N ILE A 538 11.19 7.19 2.34
CA ILE A 538 10.54 7.78 3.53
C ILE A 538 10.71 6.84 4.74
N VAL A 539 10.48 5.54 4.55
CA VAL A 539 10.63 4.51 5.59
C VAL A 539 12.08 4.42 6.06
N GLY A 540 13.05 4.43 5.15
CA GLY A 540 14.48 4.49 5.49
C GLY A 540 14.81 5.69 6.38
N ALA A 541 14.37 6.89 5.98
CA ALA A 541 14.57 8.11 6.76
C ALA A 541 13.88 8.05 8.14
N LEU A 542 12.70 7.45 8.26
CA LEU A 542 12.00 7.29 9.54
C LEU A 542 12.73 6.31 10.48
N CYS A 543 13.25 5.20 9.95
CA CYS A 543 14.06 4.25 10.72
C CYS A 543 15.33 4.92 11.27
N ASP A 544 16.00 5.74 10.46
CA ASP A 544 17.18 6.51 10.85
C ASP A 544 16.85 7.76 11.72
N SER A 545 15.57 7.93 12.10
CA SER A 545 15.06 9.07 12.86
C SER A 545 15.31 10.43 12.20
N LYS A 546 15.44 10.47 10.87
CA LYS A 546 15.57 11.68 10.04
C LYS A 546 14.20 12.20 9.61
N PHE A 547 13.42 12.70 10.57
CA PHE A 547 12.07 13.20 10.37
C PHE A 547 11.97 14.34 9.35
N ASN A 548 12.97 15.23 9.27
CA ASN A 548 12.92 16.33 8.31
C ASN A 548 12.98 15.85 6.85
N GLU A 549 13.85 14.87 6.56
CA GLU A 549 13.95 14.27 5.21
C GLU A 549 12.66 13.54 4.84
N ALA A 550 12.14 12.72 5.76
CA ALA A 550 10.87 12.02 5.59
C ALA A 550 9.69 12.98 5.33
N MET A 551 9.61 14.08 6.08
CA MET A 551 8.59 15.12 5.89
C MET A 551 8.70 15.79 4.52
N LEU A 552 9.91 16.14 4.08
CA LEU A 552 10.13 16.79 2.79
C LEU A 552 9.79 15.86 1.62
N LEU A 553 10.17 14.58 1.69
CA LEU A 553 9.82 13.56 0.69
C LEU A 553 8.31 13.35 0.61
N ALA A 554 7.64 13.21 1.77
CA ALA A 554 6.20 13.03 1.81
C ALA A 554 5.45 14.23 1.21
N ARG A 555 5.86 15.46 1.54
CA ARG A 555 5.30 16.69 0.95
C ARG A 555 5.55 16.80 -0.55
N ARG A 556 6.80 16.64 -0.99
CA ARG A 556 7.21 16.78 -2.39
C ARG A 556 6.42 15.84 -3.30
N HIS A 557 6.20 14.61 -2.84
CA HIS A 557 5.51 13.57 -3.61
C HIS A 557 4.03 13.39 -3.23
N ARG A 558 3.48 14.28 -2.40
CA ARG A 558 2.08 14.26 -1.94
C ARG A 558 1.66 12.90 -1.39
N ILE A 559 2.52 12.31 -0.56
CA ILE A 559 2.23 11.12 0.22
C ILE A 559 1.47 11.55 1.48
N ASN A 560 0.51 10.73 1.91
CA ASN A 560 -0.23 11.01 3.13
C ASN A 560 0.73 11.12 4.33
N LEU A 561 0.71 12.25 5.03
CA LEU A 561 1.61 12.56 6.13
C LEU A 561 1.44 11.64 7.36
N ASN A 562 0.31 10.91 7.46
CA ASN A 562 0.12 9.91 8.52
C ASN A 562 1.16 8.78 8.45
N VAL A 563 1.87 8.59 7.32
CA VAL A 563 3.04 7.70 7.21
C VAL A 563 4.12 8.02 8.24
N LEU A 564 4.31 9.29 8.60
CA LEU A 564 5.31 9.70 9.59
C LEU A 564 4.96 9.27 11.02
N ILE A 565 3.67 9.06 11.28
CA ILE A 565 3.12 8.74 12.61
C ILE A 565 2.93 7.23 12.75
N ASP A 566 2.27 6.62 11.77
CA ASP A 566 1.73 5.28 11.90
C ASP A 566 2.73 4.18 11.53
N PHE A 567 3.78 4.48 10.75
CA PHE A 567 4.71 3.46 10.24
C PHE A 567 5.43 2.68 11.35
N LEU A 568 6.00 3.38 12.35
CA LEU A 568 6.64 2.76 13.53
C LEU A 568 5.67 2.59 14.71
N GLY A 569 4.38 2.83 14.51
CA GLY A 569 3.39 2.98 15.57
C GLY A 569 3.34 4.40 16.13
N TRP A 570 2.12 4.89 16.36
CA TRP A 570 1.89 6.24 16.86
C TRP A 570 2.43 6.43 18.28
N GLU A 571 2.51 5.36 19.08
CA GLU A 571 3.12 5.37 20.40
C GLU A 571 4.63 5.70 20.33
N CYS A 572 5.33 5.13 19.35
CA CYS A 572 6.74 5.40 19.10
C CYS A 572 6.95 6.84 18.62
N PHE A 573 6.05 7.35 17.76
CA PHE A 573 6.07 8.75 17.35
C PHE A 573 5.91 9.70 18.55
N VAL A 574 4.96 9.41 19.46
CA VAL A 574 4.74 10.21 20.68
C VAL A 574 6.01 10.29 21.53
N GLN A 575 6.73 9.17 21.71
CA GLN A 575 7.99 9.15 22.46
C GLN A 575 9.11 9.94 21.77
N ARG A 576 9.15 9.94 20.44
CA ARG A 576 10.18 10.61 19.62
C ARG A 576 9.79 12.02 19.14
N CYS A 577 8.62 12.52 19.55
CA CYS A 577 8.05 13.78 19.06
C CYS A 577 8.98 14.99 19.29
N VAL A 578 9.77 14.98 20.36
CA VAL A 578 10.77 16.01 20.65
C VAL A 578 11.81 16.09 19.53
N TYR A 579 12.30 14.96 19.03
CA TYR A 579 13.25 14.93 17.90
C TYR A 579 12.61 15.41 16.60
N PHE A 580 11.35 15.05 16.36
CA PHE A 580 10.58 15.53 15.21
C PHE A 580 10.49 17.06 15.17
N VAL A 581 10.09 17.69 16.28
CA VAL A 581 9.97 19.16 16.38
C VAL A 581 11.34 19.85 16.24
N ARG A 582 12.40 19.30 16.87
CA ARG A 582 13.77 19.84 16.74
C ARG A 582 14.28 19.86 15.30
N GLN A 583 13.94 18.82 14.51
CA GLN A 583 14.44 18.70 13.14
C GLN A 583 13.67 19.57 12.14
N ILE A 584 12.35 19.76 12.34
CA ILE A 584 11.51 20.51 11.41
C ILE A 584 11.51 21.99 11.78
N LYS A 585 12.42 22.75 11.16
CA LYS A 585 12.58 24.19 11.40
C LYS A 585 11.38 25.03 10.93
N ASN A 586 10.60 24.55 9.97
CA ASN A 586 9.46 25.28 9.42
C ASN A 586 8.15 24.85 10.10
N LEU A 587 7.63 25.71 10.98
CA LEU A 587 6.39 25.44 11.73
C LEU A 587 5.18 25.19 10.83
N SER A 588 5.12 25.76 9.62
CA SER A 588 4.04 25.46 8.68
C SER A 588 3.99 23.99 8.26
N HIS A 589 5.13 23.30 8.26
CA HIS A 589 5.20 21.86 7.98
C HIS A 589 4.59 21.06 9.14
N ILE A 590 4.81 21.49 10.37
CA ILE A 590 4.20 20.86 11.56
C ILE A 590 2.69 21.10 11.55
N THR A 591 2.25 22.32 11.24
CA THR A 591 0.82 22.64 11.11
C THR A 591 0.14 21.79 10.04
N GLU A 592 0.80 21.56 8.89
CA GLU A 592 0.27 20.67 7.85
C GLU A 592 0.13 19.22 8.34
N LEU A 593 1.11 18.71 9.10
CA LEU A 593 0.99 17.38 9.72
C LEU A 593 -0.19 17.34 10.69
N VAL A 594 -0.32 18.33 11.56
CA VAL A 594 -1.41 18.46 12.54
C VAL A 594 -2.78 18.41 11.84
N CYS A 595 -2.96 19.16 10.75
CA CYS A 595 -4.21 19.15 9.98
C CYS A 595 -4.45 17.82 9.24
N ALA A 596 -3.40 17.02 8.99
CA ALA A 596 -3.50 15.75 8.27
C ALA A 596 -3.75 14.54 9.19
N VAL A 597 -3.51 14.64 10.51
CA VAL A 597 -3.65 13.52 11.45
C VAL A 597 -5.08 12.96 11.44
N SER A 598 -5.21 11.64 11.35
CA SER A 598 -6.50 10.95 11.37
C SER A 598 -6.51 9.71 12.29
N ASN A 599 -7.70 9.31 12.75
CA ASN A 599 -7.90 8.11 13.58
C ASN A 599 -7.65 6.79 12.82
N GLY A 600 -7.78 6.79 11.49
CA GLY A 600 -7.49 5.61 10.68
C GLY A 600 -6.03 5.18 10.81
N ASN A 601 -5.80 3.87 10.94
CA ASN A 601 -4.46 3.30 10.82
C ASN A 601 -4.15 3.14 9.32
N LEU A 602 -2.88 3.33 8.91
CA LEU A 602 -2.44 3.05 7.53
C LEU A 602 -2.79 1.63 7.03
N ALA A 603 -3.07 0.71 7.95
CA ALA A 603 -3.60 -0.63 7.68
C ALA A 603 -4.96 -0.63 6.94
N GLU A 604 -5.72 0.47 6.93
CA GLU A 604 -6.97 0.61 6.16
C GLU A 604 -6.79 1.46 4.89
N ASN A 605 -5.56 1.92 4.60
CA ASN A 605 -5.23 2.85 3.52
C ASN A 605 -4.46 2.17 2.36
N ALA A 606 -4.40 2.87 1.22
CA ALA A 606 -3.77 2.40 -0.03
C ALA A 606 -2.27 2.03 0.05
N TYR A 607 -1.60 2.26 1.18
CA TYR A 607 -0.16 2.04 1.35
C TYR A 607 0.20 0.76 2.12
N GLN A 608 -0.77 0.02 2.67
CA GLN A 608 -0.51 -1.16 3.50
C GLN A 608 0.39 -2.19 2.79
N ASP A 609 0.10 -2.52 1.52
CA ASP A 609 0.87 -3.49 0.75
C ASP A 609 2.29 -2.99 0.42
N LEU A 610 2.49 -1.67 0.32
CA LEU A 610 3.82 -1.07 0.09
C LEU A 610 4.64 -1.02 1.37
N LEU A 611 3.98 -0.95 2.52
CA LEU A 611 4.62 -0.96 3.84
C LEU A 611 4.87 -2.39 4.35
N ALA A 612 4.10 -3.38 3.90
CA ALA A 612 4.19 -4.77 4.35
C ALA A 612 5.60 -5.40 4.25
N PRO A 613 6.40 -5.18 3.18
CA PRO A 613 7.78 -5.66 3.12
C PRO A 613 8.67 -5.09 4.22
N PHE A 614 8.33 -3.90 4.74
CA PHE A 614 9.09 -3.21 5.79
C PHE A 614 8.56 -3.51 7.21
N LEU A 615 7.30 -3.94 7.35
CA LEU A 615 6.65 -4.21 8.64
C LEU A 615 6.87 -5.64 9.15
N LYS A 616 6.99 -6.64 8.25
CA LYS A 616 7.03 -8.08 8.61
C LYS A 616 8.12 -8.47 9.62
N ASP A 617 9.23 -7.73 9.65
CA ASP A 617 10.41 -8.11 10.45
C ASP A 617 10.66 -7.18 11.66
N MET A 618 9.84 -6.15 11.86
CA MET A 618 9.90 -5.31 13.07
C MET A 618 9.30 -6.02 14.30
N GLY A 619 8.51 -7.08 14.09
CA GLY A 619 7.84 -7.85 15.13
C GLY A 619 8.77 -8.62 16.08
N ASP A 620 10.06 -8.78 15.74
CA ASP A 620 11.04 -9.49 16.58
C ASP A 620 11.88 -8.56 17.49
N GLN A 621 11.91 -7.24 17.22
CA GLN A 621 12.64 -6.28 18.06
C GLN A 621 11.74 -5.49 19.00
N SER A 622 10.48 -5.20 18.64
CA SER A 622 9.54 -4.48 19.52
C SER A 622 9.12 -5.30 20.74
N ALA A 623 9.08 -6.64 20.62
CA ALA A 623 8.64 -7.53 21.69
C ALA A 623 9.59 -7.59 22.90
N LYS A 624 10.82 -7.06 22.81
CA LYS A 624 11.80 -7.09 23.92
C LYS A 624 11.79 -5.82 24.78
N ASP A 625 11.25 -4.71 24.29
CA ASP A 625 11.11 -3.45 25.04
C ASP A 625 9.67 -3.21 25.55
N ASP A 626 8.73 -4.09 25.21
CA ASP A 626 7.29 -3.95 25.46
C ASP A 626 6.83 -4.17 26.92
N HIS A 627 7.74 -4.47 27.85
CA HIS A 627 7.36 -4.77 29.25
C HIS A 627 7.28 -3.56 30.20
N ASN A 628 7.39 -2.32 29.70
CA ASN A 628 7.33 -1.11 30.56
C ASN A 628 6.42 0.02 30.05
N ILE A 629 5.57 -0.24 29.05
CA ILE A 629 4.70 0.81 28.51
C ILE A 629 3.47 0.98 29.41
N LYS A 630 3.40 2.13 30.11
CA LYS A 630 2.14 2.57 30.75
C LYS A 630 1.08 2.72 29.65
N PRO A 631 -0.13 2.16 29.81
CA PRO A 631 -1.18 2.35 28.82
C PRO A 631 -1.47 3.84 28.67
N PHE A 632 -1.34 4.37 27.44
CA PHE A 632 -1.72 5.74 27.13
C PHE A 632 -3.23 5.89 27.36
N GLN A 633 -3.62 6.86 28.19
CA GLN A 633 -5.03 7.21 28.40
C GLN A 633 -5.42 8.28 27.37
N GLY A 634 -6.27 7.92 26.41
CA GLY A 634 -6.78 8.87 25.40
C GLY A 634 -6.85 8.28 23.99
N SER A 635 -7.41 9.05 23.05
CA SER A 635 -7.42 8.71 21.62
C SER A 635 -6.04 8.95 20.98
N LYS A 636 -5.76 8.26 19.86
CA LYS A 636 -4.54 8.48 19.04
C LYS A 636 -4.30 9.97 18.78
N ILE A 637 -5.33 10.66 18.29
CA ILE A 637 -5.26 12.09 17.97
C ILE A 637 -4.91 12.89 19.23
N GLN A 638 -5.60 12.66 20.35
CA GLN A 638 -5.36 13.40 21.59
C GLN A 638 -3.91 13.25 22.08
N CYS A 639 -3.37 12.03 22.08
CA CYS A 639 -2.00 11.78 22.51
C CYS A 639 -0.97 12.45 21.59
N ILE A 640 -1.15 12.37 20.26
CA ILE A 640 -0.26 13.00 19.29
C ILE A 640 -0.32 14.52 19.40
N MET A 641 -1.51 15.11 19.46
CA MET A 641 -1.69 16.56 19.59
C MET A 641 -1.04 17.09 20.86
N HIS A 642 -1.22 16.38 21.98
CA HIS A 642 -0.59 16.73 23.25
C HIS A 642 0.94 16.62 23.19
N ALA A 643 1.48 15.56 22.58
CA ALA A 643 2.92 15.36 22.43
C ALA A 643 3.56 16.47 21.57
N ILE A 644 2.94 16.81 20.44
CA ILE A 644 3.39 17.89 19.56
C ILE A 644 3.34 19.23 20.30
N ARG A 645 2.24 19.51 21.00
CA ARG A 645 2.07 20.75 21.79
C ARG A 645 3.17 20.90 22.83
N LYS A 646 3.41 19.86 23.63
CA LYS A 646 4.45 19.86 24.66
C LYS A 646 5.84 20.05 24.04
N ALA A 647 6.15 19.34 22.96
CA ALA A 647 7.43 19.47 22.27
C ALA A 647 7.63 20.88 21.67
N LEU A 648 6.57 21.52 21.15
CA LEU A 648 6.62 22.92 20.68
C LEU A 648 6.87 23.89 21.84
N GLU A 649 6.31 23.62 23.02
CA GLU A 649 6.51 24.44 24.21
C GLU A 649 7.93 24.37 24.76
N ASP A 650 8.50 23.17 24.79
CA ASP A 650 9.81 22.89 25.36
C ASP A 650 10.96 23.28 24.40
N GLU A 651 10.81 23.06 23.09
CA GLU A 651 11.93 23.13 22.12
C GLU A 651 11.97 24.36 21.23
N VAL A 652 10.83 25.06 21.04
CA VAL A 652 10.73 26.19 20.10
C VAL A 652 10.58 27.49 20.87
N SER A 653 11.37 28.51 20.53
CA SER A 653 11.24 29.83 21.15
C SER A 653 9.87 30.46 20.90
N MET A 654 9.43 31.30 21.84
CA MET A 654 8.17 32.04 21.72
C MET A 654 8.16 32.85 20.42
N SER A 655 7.17 32.57 19.57
CA SER A 655 6.96 33.28 18.31
C SER A 655 5.49 33.20 17.91
N PRO A 656 4.98 34.13 17.09
CA PRO A 656 3.57 34.11 16.70
C PRO A 656 3.19 32.82 15.97
N LYS A 657 4.08 32.34 15.09
CA LYS A 657 3.90 31.07 14.35
C LYS A 657 3.83 29.86 15.29
N ARG A 658 4.60 29.85 16.39
CA ARG A 658 4.56 28.78 17.39
C ARG A 658 3.20 28.75 18.08
N GLU A 659 2.73 29.91 18.55
CA GLU A 659 1.44 30.00 19.26
C GLU A 659 0.26 29.66 18.35
N LEU A 660 0.27 30.11 17.09
CA LEU A 660 -0.73 29.69 16.09
C LEU A 660 -0.74 28.17 15.90
N CYS A 661 0.43 27.54 15.75
CA CYS A 661 0.52 26.09 15.62
C CYS A 661 -0.01 25.35 16.86
N ILE A 662 0.27 25.86 18.07
CA ILE A 662 -0.27 25.32 19.32
C ILE A 662 -1.81 25.42 19.34
N LEU A 663 -2.38 26.56 18.93
CA LEU A 663 -3.83 26.71 18.80
C LEU A 663 -4.40 25.73 17.77
N THR A 664 -3.71 25.45 16.66
CA THR A 664 -4.10 24.40 15.71
C THR A 664 -4.19 23.03 16.37
N THR A 665 -3.23 22.66 17.23
CA THR A 665 -3.29 21.36 17.95
C THR A 665 -4.47 21.25 18.91
N MET A 666 -4.95 22.37 19.46
CA MET A 666 -6.11 22.39 20.37
C MET A 666 -7.42 22.29 19.58
N ALA A 667 -7.51 22.98 18.45
CA ALA A 667 -8.69 22.97 17.59
C ALA A 667 -8.91 21.62 16.88
N TYR A 668 -7.83 20.96 16.44
CA TYR A 668 -7.88 19.66 15.76
C TYR A 668 -7.85 18.44 16.70
N CYS A 669 -7.90 18.64 18.02
CA CYS A 669 -8.08 17.53 18.96
C CYS A 669 -9.47 16.90 18.77
N ASP A 670 -9.64 15.63 19.16
CA ASP A 670 -10.93 14.92 19.11
C ASP A 670 -11.27 14.36 20.50
N PRO A 671 -12.18 15.00 21.26
CA PRO A 671 -12.95 16.21 20.90
C PRO A 671 -12.12 17.52 20.93
N PRO A 672 -12.54 18.58 20.21
CA PRO A 672 -11.81 19.86 20.17
C PRO A 672 -11.67 20.55 21.54
N GLU A 673 -10.45 20.94 21.91
CA GLU A 673 -10.12 21.58 23.20
C GLU A 673 -10.31 23.11 23.15
N LEU A 674 -11.48 23.57 22.70
CA LEU A 674 -11.75 25.00 22.44
C LEU A 674 -11.66 25.88 23.71
N GLU A 675 -12.05 25.35 24.88
CA GLU A 675 -11.94 26.08 26.15
C GLU A 675 -10.48 26.33 26.55
N ALA A 676 -9.60 25.34 26.32
CA ALA A 676 -8.17 25.48 26.58
C ALA A 676 -7.53 26.47 25.59
N ALA A 677 -7.93 26.44 24.32
CA ALA A 677 -7.50 27.39 23.30
C ALA A 677 -7.90 28.83 23.67
N LEU A 678 -9.15 29.05 24.06
CA LEU A 678 -9.66 30.36 24.47
C LEU A 678 -9.01 30.86 25.77
N THR A 679 -8.74 29.97 26.71
CA THR A 679 -7.97 30.32 27.92
C THR A 679 -6.56 30.79 27.56
N ARG A 680 -5.94 30.21 26.53
CA ARG A 680 -4.64 30.66 26.03
C ARG A 680 -4.71 32.00 25.29
N VAL A 681 -5.75 32.22 24.48
CA VAL A 681 -6.04 33.54 23.87
C VAL A 681 -6.24 34.61 24.94
N LYS A 682 -6.93 34.28 26.05
CA LYS A 682 -7.09 35.19 27.19
C LYS A 682 -5.74 35.56 27.83
N LYS A 683 -4.85 34.59 28.05
CA LYS A 683 -3.49 34.88 28.56
C LYS A 683 -2.71 35.80 27.63
N ILE A 684 -2.78 35.56 26.31
CA ILE A 684 -2.17 36.43 25.30
C ILE A 684 -2.72 37.86 25.43
N ARG A 685 -4.03 38.01 25.64
CA ARG A 685 -4.67 39.32 25.84
C ARG A 685 -4.22 40.02 27.12
N GLU A 686 -4.07 39.29 28.21
CA GLU A 686 -3.59 39.83 29.49
C GLU A 686 -2.11 40.26 29.39
N GLU A 687 -1.29 39.50 28.66
CA GLU A 687 0.10 39.84 28.35
C GLU A 687 0.19 41.07 27.43
N GLU A 688 -0.65 41.16 26.40
CA GLU A 688 -0.75 42.32 25.51
C GLU A 688 -1.14 43.61 26.29
N LEU A 689 -2.11 43.52 27.21
CA LEU A 689 -2.56 44.65 28.02
C LEU A 689 -1.54 45.07 29.09
N SER A 690 -0.78 44.13 29.65
CA SER A 690 0.23 44.43 30.68
C SER A 690 1.50 45.07 30.09
N GLN A 691 1.84 44.77 28.85
CA GLN A 691 2.99 45.38 28.15
C GLN A 691 2.70 46.79 27.62
N ILE A 692 1.45 47.14 27.30
CA ILE A 692 1.06 48.53 26.95
C ILE A 692 1.38 49.51 28.09
N ILE A 693 1.55 49.03 29.33
CA ILE A 693 1.80 49.84 30.52
C ILE A 693 3.32 50.04 30.77
N LEU A 694 4.22 49.31 30.10
CA LEU A 694 5.67 49.34 30.29
C LEU A 694 6.44 49.46 28.95
N GLU A 695 6.76 50.70 28.58
CA GLU A 695 7.71 51.16 27.53
C GLU A 695 7.43 50.93 26.02
N ASP A 696 7.90 51.93 25.26
CA ASP A 696 7.54 52.36 23.90
C ASP A 696 8.52 51.79 22.84
N ASP A 697 8.92 50.52 22.99
CA ASP A 697 9.93 49.90 22.12
C ASP A 697 9.27 49.09 20.98
N ALA A 698 9.08 49.76 19.82
CA ALA A 698 8.34 49.28 18.66
C ALA A 698 8.85 47.94 18.06
N ASP A 699 10.12 47.58 18.29
CA ASP A 699 10.74 46.35 17.81
C ASP A 699 10.31 45.09 18.62
N THR A 700 9.73 45.29 19.81
CA THR A 700 9.23 44.22 20.68
C THR A 700 7.78 43.84 20.32
N GLN A 701 6.97 44.81 19.90
CA GLN A 701 5.58 44.63 19.49
C GLN A 701 5.43 43.75 18.23
N SER A 702 6.41 43.74 17.32
CA SER A 702 6.35 42.93 16.10
C SER A 702 6.62 41.43 16.33
N LYS A 703 7.05 41.02 17.54
CA LYS A 703 7.43 39.63 17.86
C LYS A 703 6.33 38.85 18.60
N MET A 704 5.26 39.50 19.04
CA MET A 704 4.18 38.85 19.81
C MET A 704 2.90 38.75 18.99
N LEU A 705 2.17 37.65 19.18
CA LEU A 705 0.88 37.41 18.51
C LEU A 705 -0.20 38.23 19.21
N SER A 706 -0.98 39.03 18.47
CA SER A 706 -2.13 39.73 19.07
C SER A 706 -3.26 38.73 19.38
N ALA A 707 -4.01 39.00 20.46
CA ALA A 707 -5.17 38.19 20.81
C ALA A 707 -6.22 38.16 19.69
N GLU A 708 -6.34 39.23 18.90
CA GLU A 708 -7.25 39.30 17.75
C GLU A 708 -6.81 38.36 16.62
N GLU A 709 -5.51 38.28 16.33
CA GLU A 709 -4.95 37.38 15.31
C GLU A 709 -5.09 35.90 15.73
N ALA A 710 -4.79 35.61 16.99
CA ALA A 710 -4.97 34.29 17.58
C ALA A 710 -6.44 33.82 17.49
N LEU A 711 -7.37 34.73 17.74
CA LEU A 711 -8.80 34.47 17.70
C LEU A 711 -9.32 34.30 16.27
N LYS A 712 -8.90 35.14 15.33
CA LYS A 712 -9.23 34.99 13.90
C LYS A 712 -8.73 33.65 13.36
N HIS A 713 -7.54 33.22 13.77
CA HIS A 713 -7.01 31.92 13.41
C HIS A 713 -7.85 30.77 14.00
N LEU A 714 -8.25 30.84 15.28
CA LEU A 714 -9.13 29.83 15.89
C LEU A 714 -10.50 29.75 15.19
N LEU A 715 -11.09 30.90 14.85
CA LEU A 715 -12.35 31.00 14.10
C LEU A 715 -12.23 30.49 12.65
N TRP A 716 -11.03 30.46 12.07
CA TRP A 716 -10.80 29.84 10.77
C TRP A 716 -10.77 28.31 10.85
N LEU A 717 -10.28 27.76 11.97
CA LEU A 717 -10.13 26.32 12.19
C LEU A 717 -11.40 25.61 12.69
N SER A 718 -12.33 26.36 13.29
CA SER A 718 -13.51 25.80 13.98
C SER A 718 -14.76 26.64 13.73
N ASP A 719 -15.94 26.04 13.87
CA ASP A 719 -17.20 26.78 13.71
C ASP A 719 -17.30 27.91 14.76
N SER A 720 -17.52 29.13 14.27
CA SER A 720 -17.78 30.34 15.05
C SER A 720 -18.75 30.13 16.22
N ARG A 721 -19.82 29.34 16.02
CA ARG A 721 -20.82 29.07 17.06
C ARG A 721 -20.25 28.21 18.19
N LEU A 722 -19.43 27.21 17.85
CA LEU A 722 -18.77 26.36 18.84
C LEU A 722 -17.73 27.14 19.65
N VAL A 723 -16.97 28.03 19.00
CA VAL A 723 -16.01 28.90 19.67
C VAL A 723 -16.74 29.89 20.59
N PHE A 724 -17.83 30.50 20.15
CA PHE A 724 -18.65 31.39 21.00
C PHE A 724 -19.26 30.66 22.20
N ASN A 725 -19.81 29.46 21.99
CA ASN A 725 -20.34 28.62 23.05
C ASN A 725 -19.27 28.21 24.07
N ALA A 726 -18.07 27.87 23.61
CA ALA A 726 -16.93 27.58 24.49
C ALA A 726 -16.50 28.82 25.30
N ALA A 727 -16.52 30.01 24.69
CA ALA A 727 -16.22 31.26 25.39
C ALA A 727 -17.25 31.59 26.47
N LEU A 728 -18.54 31.38 26.19
CA LEU A 728 -19.60 31.48 27.21
C LEU A 728 -19.37 30.48 28.35
N GLY A 729 -18.92 29.26 28.04
CA GLY A 729 -18.59 28.21 29.01
C GLY A 729 -17.47 28.58 29.99
N LEU A 730 -16.61 29.55 29.65
CA LEU A 730 -15.59 30.09 30.55
C LEU A 730 -16.14 31.15 31.52
N TYR A 731 -17.41 31.53 31.37
CA TYR A 731 -18.11 32.57 32.14
C TYR A 731 -17.47 33.97 32.06
N ASP A 732 -16.64 34.21 31.03
CA ASP A 732 -16.02 35.50 30.75
C ASP A 732 -16.77 36.19 29.61
N LEU A 733 -17.70 37.08 29.97
CA LEU A 733 -18.55 37.78 29.00
C LEU A 733 -17.76 38.71 28.08
N HIS A 734 -16.60 39.22 28.51
CA HIS A 734 -15.75 40.08 27.69
C HIS A 734 -15.03 39.26 26.61
N LEU A 735 -14.51 38.08 26.97
CA LEU A 735 -13.95 37.14 26.00
C LEU A 735 -15.03 36.68 25.01
N ALA A 736 -16.24 36.37 25.46
CA ALA A 736 -17.36 36.02 24.58
C ALA A 736 -17.76 37.17 23.64
N ALA A 737 -17.76 38.42 24.13
CA ALA A 737 -18.00 39.60 23.28
C ALA A 737 -16.90 39.78 22.22
N MET A 738 -15.64 39.54 22.58
CA MET A 738 -14.50 39.60 21.65
C MET A 738 -14.61 38.53 20.55
N VAL A 739 -15.01 37.30 20.90
CA VAL A 739 -15.31 36.22 19.94
C VAL A 739 -16.45 36.64 19.02
N ALA A 740 -17.52 37.17 19.58
CA ALA A 740 -18.69 37.56 18.81
C ALA A 740 -18.38 38.70 17.82
N ALA A 741 -17.62 39.72 18.25
CA ALA A 741 -17.20 40.84 17.41
C ALA A 741 -16.29 40.44 16.24
N ASN A 742 -15.48 39.39 16.43
CA ASN A 742 -14.61 38.84 15.37
C ASN A 742 -15.29 37.74 14.54
N SER A 743 -16.43 37.23 15.00
CA SER A 743 -17.24 36.26 14.27
C SER A 743 -18.16 36.95 13.27
N GLN A 744 -18.52 36.29 12.17
CA GLN A 744 -19.53 36.78 11.22
C GLN A 744 -20.98 36.65 11.75
N GLY A 745 -21.17 36.45 13.06
CA GLY A 745 -22.50 36.32 13.67
C GLY A 745 -23.29 37.63 13.61
N ASP A 746 -24.62 37.55 13.68
CA ASP A 746 -25.47 38.75 13.72
C ASP A 746 -25.34 39.44 15.09
N PRO A 747 -24.88 40.71 15.16
CA PRO A 747 -24.82 41.48 16.40
C PRO A 747 -26.16 41.56 17.14
N LYS A 748 -27.28 41.44 16.43
CA LYS A 748 -28.62 41.45 17.01
C LYS A 748 -28.94 40.16 17.77
N GLU A 749 -28.21 39.07 17.56
CA GLU A 749 -28.42 37.82 18.30
C GLU A 749 -27.56 37.76 19.57
N PHE A 750 -26.28 38.15 19.50
CA PHE A 750 -25.37 37.98 20.63
C PHE A 750 -25.30 39.18 21.59
N LEU A 751 -25.48 40.44 21.13
CA LEU A 751 -25.41 41.60 22.03
C LEU A 751 -26.55 41.61 23.05
N PRO A 752 -27.82 41.38 22.67
CA PRO A 752 -28.91 41.34 23.66
C PRO A 752 -28.73 40.20 24.67
N LEU A 753 -28.17 39.06 24.22
CA LEU A 753 -27.88 37.92 25.09
C LEU A 753 -26.81 38.27 26.13
N LEU A 754 -25.72 38.91 25.73
CA LEU A 754 -24.64 39.31 26.65
C LEU A 754 -25.12 40.38 27.64
N GLU A 755 -25.91 41.36 27.18
CA GLU A 755 -26.53 42.37 28.05
C GLU A 755 -27.53 41.78 29.05
N GLU A 756 -28.27 40.74 28.65
CA GLU A 756 -29.19 40.02 29.55
C GLU A 756 -28.40 39.27 30.62
N LEU A 757 -27.31 38.58 30.23
CA LEU A 757 -26.46 37.82 31.13
C LEU A 757 -25.70 38.71 32.13
N GLU A 758 -25.23 39.88 31.70
CA GLU A 758 -24.52 40.84 32.57
C GLU A 758 -25.40 41.39 33.70
N LYS A 759 -26.72 41.48 33.47
CA LYS A 759 -27.70 41.98 34.47
C LYS A 759 -28.09 40.93 35.51
N MET A 760 -27.75 39.65 35.30
CA MET A 760 -28.15 38.56 36.20
C MET A 760 -27.16 38.38 37.37
N PRO A 761 -27.62 37.90 38.54
CA PRO A 761 -26.73 37.43 39.60
C PRO A 761 -25.83 36.29 39.11
N VAL A 762 -24.58 36.25 39.57
CA VAL A 762 -23.54 35.32 39.06
C VAL A 762 -23.99 33.85 39.00
N SER A 763 -24.65 33.33 40.03
CA SER A 763 -25.13 31.94 40.06
C SER A 763 -26.23 31.68 39.02
N LEU A 764 -27.12 32.65 38.79
CA LEU A 764 -28.19 32.56 37.79
C LEU A 764 -27.68 32.77 36.37
N MET A 765 -26.68 33.64 36.19
CA MET A 765 -25.97 33.80 34.92
C MET A 765 -25.31 32.48 34.50
N LYS A 766 -24.53 31.86 35.40
CA LYS A 766 -23.88 30.56 35.16
C LYS A 766 -24.89 29.45 34.85
N TYR A 767 -26.00 29.39 35.61
CA TYR A 767 -27.11 28.48 35.31
C TYR A 767 -27.66 28.68 33.89
N THR A 768 -27.97 29.92 33.52
CA THR A 768 -28.57 30.26 32.23
C THR A 768 -27.64 29.90 31.07
N ILE A 769 -26.33 30.16 31.23
CA ILE A 769 -25.29 29.77 30.28
C ILE A 769 -25.22 28.25 30.16
N ASP A 770 -25.01 27.53 31.27
CA ASP A 770 -24.86 26.07 31.25
C ASP A 770 -26.10 25.36 30.71
N TYR A 771 -27.30 25.85 31.03
CA TYR A 771 -28.55 25.32 30.50
C TYR A 771 -28.62 25.48 28.98
N LYS A 772 -28.25 26.64 28.44
CA LYS A 772 -28.19 26.89 26.98
C LYS A 772 -27.10 26.04 26.30
N LEU A 773 -25.99 25.76 26.98
CA LEU A 773 -24.90 24.91 26.49
C LEU A 773 -25.18 23.41 26.63
N GLY A 774 -26.31 23.01 27.21
CA GLY A 774 -26.64 21.61 27.48
C GLY A 774 -25.84 20.96 28.62
N ARG A 775 -25.12 21.76 29.42
CA ARG A 775 -24.33 21.34 30.58
C ARG A 775 -25.22 21.21 31.82
N TYR A 776 -26.26 20.38 31.74
CA TYR A 776 -27.34 20.37 32.73
C TYR A 776 -26.88 20.04 34.16
N GLU A 777 -25.82 19.26 34.31
CA GLU A 777 -25.23 18.96 35.62
C GLU A 777 -24.65 20.22 36.29
N SER A 778 -23.85 21.00 35.55
CA SER A 778 -23.30 22.28 36.03
C SER A 778 -24.42 23.31 36.24
N ALA A 779 -25.40 23.35 35.33
CA ALA A 779 -26.58 24.20 35.46
C ALA A 779 -27.31 23.94 36.78
N LEU A 780 -27.56 22.66 37.12
CA LEU A 780 -28.22 22.28 38.37
C LEU A 780 -27.43 22.71 39.60
N ARG A 781 -26.10 22.55 39.61
CA ARG A 781 -25.24 23.00 40.72
C ARG A 781 -25.30 24.52 40.89
N ASN A 782 -25.23 25.27 39.80
CA ASN A 782 -25.30 26.73 39.81
C ASN A 782 -26.68 27.24 40.24
N LEU A 783 -27.76 26.57 39.84
CA LEU A 783 -29.13 26.91 40.26
C LEU A 783 -29.37 26.60 41.74
N ALA A 784 -28.85 25.46 42.24
CA ALA A 784 -28.90 25.14 43.67
C ALA A 784 -28.11 26.16 44.51
N ALA A 785 -26.97 26.63 44.01
CA ALA A 785 -26.18 27.68 44.66
C ALA A 785 -26.85 29.07 44.65
N ALA A 786 -27.89 29.29 43.84
CA ALA A 786 -28.68 30.53 43.83
C ALA A 786 -29.67 30.63 45.01
N GLY A 787 -29.83 29.55 45.79
CA GLY A 787 -30.64 29.52 47.02
C GLY A 787 -31.89 28.64 46.93
N SER A 788 -32.48 28.33 48.09
CA SER A 788 -33.64 27.43 48.22
C SER A 788 -34.92 27.93 47.54
N ALA A 789 -35.03 29.24 47.28
CA ALA A 789 -36.14 29.83 46.52
C ALA A 789 -36.27 29.28 45.09
N HIS A 790 -35.20 28.68 44.54
CA HIS A 790 -35.18 28.09 43.21
C HIS A 790 -35.35 26.56 43.20
N PHE A 791 -35.64 25.93 44.35
CA PHE A 791 -35.77 24.47 44.45
C PHE A 791 -36.82 23.88 43.49
N ASP A 792 -37.96 24.56 43.31
CA ASP A 792 -38.98 24.12 42.37
C ASP A 792 -38.48 24.09 40.91
N GLN A 793 -37.60 25.02 40.55
CA GLN A 793 -36.95 25.05 39.23
C GLN A 793 -35.90 23.95 39.10
N CYS A 794 -35.12 23.68 40.15
CA CYS A 794 -34.22 22.52 40.21
C CYS A 794 -34.98 21.20 40.03
N LEU A 795 -36.10 21.03 40.73
CA LEU A 795 -36.93 19.82 40.65
C LEU A 795 -37.55 19.66 39.26
N LYS A 796 -37.96 20.76 38.62
CA LYS A 796 -38.43 20.74 37.23
C LYS A 796 -37.33 20.29 36.27
N LEU A 797 -36.13 20.84 36.40
CA LEU A 797 -34.97 20.47 35.57
C LEU A 797 -34.63 18.98 35.71
N ILE A 798 -34.61 18.45 36.94
CA ILE A 798 -34.32 17.05 37.23
C ILE A 798 -35.41 16.12 36.64
N LYS A 799 -36.68 16.53 36.67
CA LYS A 799 -37.77 15.76 36.03
C LYS A 799 -37.68 15.75 34.51
N GLU A 800 -37.22 16.85 33.90
CA GLU A 800 -37.00 16.94 32.45
C GLU A 800 -35.77 16.15 32.00
N GLN A 801 -34.74 16.05 32.85
CA GLN A 801 -33.48 15.34 32.61
C GLN A 801 -33.18 14.33 33.73
N PRO A 802 -33.70 13.09 33.65
CA PRO A 802 -33.62 12.12 34.75
C PRO A 802 -32.20 11.66 35.12
N ASP A 803 -31.20 11.84 34.26
CA ASP A 803 -29.80 11.53 34.59
C ASP A 803 -29.24 12.44 35.71
N LEU A 804 -29.94 13.52 36.05
CA LEU A 804 -29.53 14.49 37.08
C LEU A 804 -29.97 14.11 38.50
N PHE A 805 -30.85 13.12 38.68
CA PHE A 805 -31.32 12.74 40.01
C PHE A 805 -30.21 12.28 40.98
N PRO A 806 -29.15 11.55 40.57
CA PRO A 806 -28.00 11.27 41.44
C PRO A 806 -27.30 12.54 41.93
N VAL A 807 -27.15 13.54 41.05
CA VAL A 807 -26.53 14.83 41.37
C VAL A 807 -27.45 15.65 42.29
N GLY A 808 -28.76 15.64 42.01
CA GLY A 808 -29.77 16.23 42.90
C GLY A 808 -29.73 15.62 44.30
N LYS A 809 -29.55 14.30 44.43
CA LYS A 809 -29.42 13.62 45.73
C LYS A 809 -28.15 14.04 46.49
N GLN A 810 -27.06 14.32 45.78
CA GLN A 810 -25.83 14.85 46.39
C GLN A 810 -25.99 16.29 46.89
N LEU A 811 -26.77 17.11 46.17
CA LEU A 811 -26.98 18.53 46.50
C LEU A 811 -28.01 18.73 47.64
N PHE A 812 -29.09 17.95 47.66
CA PHE A 812 -30.16 18.08 48.66
C PHE A 812 -30.11 16.96 49.70
N GLN A 813 -29.23 17.09 50.69
CA GLN A 813 -28.92 16.02 51.64
C GLN A 813 -29.89 15.94 52.83
N GLU A 814 -30.46 17.05 53.31
CA GLU A 814 -31.32 17.10 54.49
C GLU A 814 -32.51 18.06 54.30
N GLY A 815 -33.67 17.75 54.90
CA GLY A 815 -34.86 18.62 54.89
C GLY A 815 -36.04 18.14 54.03
N ALA A 816 -37.09 18.97 53.97
CA ALA A 816 -38.34 18.68 53.24
C ALA A 816 -38.13 18.53 51.72
N GLU A 817 -37.15 19.25 51.16
CA GLU A 817 -36.76 19.22 49.75
C GLU A 817 -36.29 17.82 49.30
N ARG A 818 -35.49 17.14 50.13
CA ARG A 818 -35.04 15.76 49.88
C ARG A 818 -36.21 14.78 49.78
N MET A 819 -37.22 14.93 50.63
CA MET A 819 -38.40 14.06 50.63
C MET A 819 -39.20 14.21 49.34
N VAL A 820 -39.33 15.43 48.83
CA VAL A 820 -39.99 15.74 47.55
C VAL A 820 -39.19 15.19 46.37
N LEU A 821 -37.87 15.33 46.39
CA LEU A 821 -36.98 14.78 45.36
C LEU A 821 -37.04 13.24 45.31
N LEU A 822 -36.95 12.57 46.47
CA LEU A 822 -36.99 11.11 46.55
C LEU A 822 -38.35 10.56 46.11
N LYS A 823 -39.45 11.26 46.41
CA LYS A 823 -40.77 10.92 45.87
C LYS A 823 -40.80 11.01 44.35
N ALA A 824 -40.27 12.09 43.77
CA ALA A 824 -40.20 12.25 42.32
C ALA A 824 -39.29 11.20 41.66
N TRP A 825 -38.19 10.81 42.31
CA TRP A 825 -37.30 9.73 41.87
C TRP A 825 -38.00 8.38 41.89
N GLY A 826 -38.75 8.07 42.97
CA GLY A 826 -39.56 6.87 43.05
C GLY A 826 -40.65 6.82 41.97
N ASP A 827 -41.33 7.94 41.70
CA ASP A 827 -42.34 8.03 40.64
C ASP A 827 -41.72 7.83 39.24
N TYR A 828 -40.51 8.34 38.99
CA TYR A 828 -39.76 8.10 37.75
C TYR A 828 -39.33 6.63 37.60
N LEU A 829 -38.72 6.05 38.63
CA LEU A 829 -38.27 4.65 38.62
C LEU A 829 -39.44 3.66 38.45
N LEU A 830 -40.61 3.99 38.99
CA LEU A 830 -41.83 3.21 38.79
C LEU A 830 -42.29 3.22 37.33
N GLY A 831 -42.14 4.36 36.63
CA GLY A 831 -42.42 4.49 35.20
C GLY A 831 -41.42 3.74 34.30
N GLU A 832 -40.16 3.61 34.73
CA GLU A 832 -39.11 2.83 34.05
C GLU A 832 -39.11 1.34 34.42
N GLU A 833 -40.17 0.85 35.07
CA GLU A 833 -40.34 -0.55 35.50
C GLU A 833 -39.24 -1.06 36.46
N LYS A 834 -38.50 -0.15 37.12
CA LYS A 834 -37.51 -0.47 38.16
C LYS A 834 -38.17 -0.53 39.53
N PHE A 835 -39.07 -1.50 39.70
CA PHE A 835 -39.98 -1.61 40.84
C PHE A 835 -39.29 -1.67 42.21
N GLN A 836 -38.17 -2.40 42.33
CA GLN A 836 -37.45 -2.55 43.59
C GLN A 836 -36.78 -1.24 44.03
N ASP A 837 -36.15 -0.52 43.10
CA ASP A 837 -35.51 0.77 43.38
C ASP A 837 -36.54 1.86 43.64
N ALA A 838 -37.67 1.83 42.92
CA ALA A 838 -38.80 2.72 43.16
C ALA A 838 -39.37 2.55 44.57
N ALA A 839 -39.58 1.30 44.98
CA ALA A 839 -40.06 0.98 46.32
C ALA A 839 -39.06 1.43 47.40
N ALA A 840 -37.76 1.21 47.21
CA ALA A 840 -36.73 1.70 48.13
C ALA A 840 -36.71 3.24 48.24
N ALA A 841 -36.92 3.95 47.13
CA ALA A 841 -37.05 5.41 47.13
C ALA A 841 -38.31 5.88 47.89
N PHE A 842 -39.45 5.18 47.74
CA PHE A 842 -40.68 5.48 48.46
C PHE A 842 -40.59 5.17 49.97
N LEU A 843 -39.94 4.06 50.35
CA LEU A 843 -39.65 3.76 51.76
C LEU A 843 -38.78 4.85 52.39
N SER A 844 -37.77 5.32 51.65
CA SER A 844 -36.87 6.39 52.10
C SER A 844 -37.58 7.75 52.32
N CYS A 845 -38.77 7.96 51.72
CA CYS A 845 -39.59 9.14 51.94
C CYS A 845 -40.90 8.86 52.72
N SER A 846 -40.96 7.73 53.44
CA SER A 846 -42.08 7.30 54.29
C SER A 846 -43.42 7.12 53.55
N GLN A 847 -43.40 6.90 52.23
CA GLN A 847 -44.59 6.64 51.41
C GLN A 847 -44.87 5.14 51.30
N MET A 848 -45.25 4.50 52.41
CA MET A 848 -45.42 3.03 52.51
C MET A 848 -46.45 2.47 51.51
N ASN A 849 -47.56 3.19 51.28
CA ASN A 849 -48.58 2.78 50.31
C ASN A 849 -48.05 2.68 48.87
N LYS A 850 -47.20 3.65 48.46
CA LYS A 850 -46.58 3.64 47.13
C LYS A 850 -45.50 2.56 47.02
N ALA A 851 -44.73 2.32 48.09
CA ALA A 851 -43.76 1.25 48.14
C ALA A 851 -44.41 -0.14 48.02
N LEU A 852 -45.52 -0.37 48.73
CA LEU A 852 -46.30 -1.60 48.63
C LEU A 852 -46.83 -1.81 47.20
N GLY A 853 -47.41 -0.77 46.59
CA GLY A 853 -47.86 -0.83 45.20
C GLY A 853 -46.73 -1.13 44.20
N ALA A 854 -45.54 -0.52 44.39
CA ALA A 854 -44.37 -0.78 43.56
C ALA A 854 -43.87 -2.23 43.71
N TYR A 855 -43.78 -2.77 44.93
CA TYR A 855 -43.41 -4.18 45.14
C TYR A 855 -44.41 -5.17 44.57
N ARG A 856 -45.72 -4.87 44.64
CA ARG A 856 -46.78 -5.70 44.04
C ARG A 856 -46.71 -5.68 42.52
N ALA A 857 -46.51 -4.51 41.90
CA ALA A 857 -46.29 -4.38 40.47
C ALA A 857 -45.04 -5.14 39.97
N GLY A 858 -43.98 -5.20 40.79
CA GLY A 858 -42.76 -5.97 40.50
C GLY A 858 -42.85 -7.47 40.79
N GLY A 859 -43.98 -8.00 41.29
CA GLY A 859 -44.12 -9.42 41.65
C GLY A 859 -43.20 -9.86 42.80
N LEU A 860 -42.75 -8.93 43.65
CA LEU A 860 -41.87 -9.19 44.80
C LEU A 860 -42.71 -9.45 46.06
N TRP A 861 -43.45 -10.56 46.05
CA TRP A 861 -44.44 -10.90 47.07
C TRP A 861 -43.91 -10.91 48.51
N GLN A 862 -42.65 -11.33 48.72
CA GLN A 862 -41.99 -11.33 50.03
C GLN A 862 -41.91 -9.91 50.61
N CYS A 863 -41.53 -8.93 49.77
CA CYS A 863 -41.46 -7.53 50.16
C CYS A 863 -42.86 -6.94 50.38
N VAL A 864 -43.87 -7.37 49.61
CA VAL A 864 -45.27 -6.96 49.82
C VAL A 864 -45.78 -7.43 51.19
N ILE A 865 -45.57 -8.70 51.53
CA ILE A 865 -45.95 -9.27 52.84
C ILE A 865 -45.20 -8.58 53.98
N ALA A 866 -43.90 -8.29 53.81
CA ALA A 866 -43.10 -7.58 54.82
C ALA A 866 -43.58 -6.13 55.04
N VAL A 867 -43.87 -5.39 53.96
CA VAL A 867 -44.37 -4.01 54.05
C VAL A 867 -45.80 -4.00 54.62
N ALA A 868 -46.68 -4.92 54.21
CA ALA A 868 -48.02 -5.06 54.78
C ALA A 868 -47.97 -5.38 56.29
N GLY A 869 -47.04 -6.23 56.72
CA GLY A 869 -46.80 -6.53 58.13
C GLY A 869 -46.34 -5.31 58.94
N THR A 870 -45.44 -4.50 58.39
CA THR A 870 -45.00 -3.25 59.04
C THR A 870 -46.08 -2.15 59.05
N MET A 871 -47.03 -2.21 58.12
CA MET A 871 -48.22 -1.34 58.09
C MET A 871 -49.34 -1.79 59.05
N GLY A 872 -49.19 -2.93 59.73
CA GLY A 872 -50.11 -3.39 60.78
C GLY A 872 -51.35 -4.12 60.25
N TYR A 873 -51.26 -4.80 59.10
CA TYR A 873 -52.36 -5.62 58.57
C TYR A 873 -52.75 -6.73 59.56
N THR A 874 -54.05 -6.95 59.73
CA THR A 874 -54.60 -8.02 60.58
C THR A 874 -54.37 -9.40 59.97
N GLN A 875 -54.44 -10.47 60.78
CA GLN A 875 -54.21 -11.84 60.30
C GLN A 875 -55.15 -12.24 59.15
N ASP A 876 -56.41 -11.79 59.18
CA ASP A 876 -57.40 -12.05 58.13
C ASP A 876 -57.13 -11.23 56.85
N GLU A 877 -56.56 -10.04 56.97
CA GLU A 877 -56.12 -9.23 55.82
C GLU A 877 -54.85 -9.82 55.17
N MET A 878 -53.95 -10.37 55.98
CA MET A 878 -52.75 -11.05 55.49
C MET A 878 -53.09 -12.34 54.73
N ILE A 879 -54.06 -13.13 55.20
CA ILE A 879 -54.54 -14.33 54.49
C ILE A 879 -55.20 -13.95 53.16
N ARG A 880 -56.05 -12.92 53.14
CA ARG A 880 -56.65 -12.42 51.88
C ARG A 880 -55.59 -11.93 50.90
N LEU A 881 -54.61 -11.16 51.36
CA LEU A 881 -53.49 -10.70 50.54
C LEU A 881 -52.66 -11.88 50.01
N ALA A 882 -52.45 -12.94 50.80
CA ALA A 882 -51.75 -14.14 50.36
C ALA A 882 -52.50 -14.89 49.24
N HIS A 883 -53.83 -15.03 49.34
CA HIS A 883 -54.63 -15.62 48.26
C HIS A 883 -54.61 -14.77 46.99
N GLU A 884 -54.73 -13.44 47.10
CA GLU A 884 -54.61 -12.52 45.95
C GLU A 884 -53.22 -12.64 45.28
N LEU A 885 -52.14 -12.62 46.07
CA LEU A 885 -50.78 -12.75 45.54
C LEU A 885 -50.52 -14.12 44.90
N ARG A 886 -51.12 -15.19 45.44
CA ARG A 886 -51.04 -16.53 44.84
C ARG A 886 -51.64 -16.55 43.43
N GLU A 887 -52.86 -16.02 43.29
CA GLU A 887 -53.56 -15.96 41.99
C GLU A 887 -52.81 -15.05 41.00
N GLU A 888 -52.31 -13.90 41.46
CA GLU A 888 -51.51 -12.98 40.65
C GLU A 888 -50.21 -13.63 40.17
N LEU A 889 -49.47 -14.32 41.04
CA LEU A 889 -48.22 -15.00 40.66
C LEU A 889 -48.45 -16.19 39.74
N GLN A 890 -49.56 -16.91 39.92
CA GLN A 890 -49.94 -17.99 39.00
C GLN A 890 -50.29 -17.42 37.61
N ALA A 891 -51.07 -16.34 37.54
CA ALA A 891 -51.38 -15.65 36.30
C ALA A 891 -50.14 -15.05 35.61
N LEU A 892 -49.12 -14.64 36.39
CA LEU A 892 -47.82 -14.17 35.91
C LEU A 892 -46.86 -15.30 35.47
N GLY A 893 -47.29 -16.56 35.52
CA GLY A 893 -46.47 -17.70 35.10
C GLY A 893 -45.37 -18.08 36.09
N ARG A 894 -45.53 -17.75 37.38
CA ARG A 894 -44.62 -18.13 38.48
C ARG A 894 -45.31 -19.09 39.49
N PRO A 895 -45.78 -20.27 39.04
CA PRO A 895 -46.51 -21.20 39.90
C PRO A 895 -45.66 -21.74 41.07
N GLY A 896 -44.33 -21.77 40.95
CA GLY A 896 -43.45 -22.20 42.05
C GLY A 896 -43.43 -21.22 43.24
N ASP A 897 -43.58 -19.92 43.00
CA ASP A 897 -43.70 -18.93 44.08
C ASP A 897 -45.13 -18.89 44.63
N ALA A 898 -46.14 -19.10 43.77
CA ALA A 898 -47.53 -19.31 44.20
C ALA A 898 -47.65 -20.55 45.11
N ALA A 899 -46.94 -21.63 44.82
CA ALA A 899 -46.88 -22.85 45.63
C ALA A 899 -46.29 -22.59 47.02
N LYS A 900 -45.26 -21.75 47.13
CA LYS A 900 -44.68 -21.33 48.42
C LYS A 900 -45.68 -20.52 49.25
N ILE A 901 -46.40 -19.58 48.64
CA ILE A 901 -47.45 -18.82 49.33
C ILE A 901 -48.59 -19.75 49.78
N ALA A 902 -49.01 -20.70 48.93
CA ALA A 902 -50.02 -21.69 49.26
C ALA A 902 -49.61 -22.56 50.47
N LEU A 903 -48.34 -22.97 50.52
CA LEU A 903 -47.80 -23.79 51.61
C LEU A 903 -47.59 -23.01 52.91
N GLU A 904 -46.89 -21.88 52.85
CA GLU A 904 -46.43 -21.14 54.04
C GLU A 904 -47.49 -20.21 54.63
N HIS A 905 -48.28 -19.57 53.77
CA HIS A 905 -49.25 -18.54 54.17
C HIS A 905 -50.71 -19.04 54.10
N CYS A 906 -51.07 -19.86 53.12
CA CYS A 906 -52.43 -20.41 52.99
C CYS A 906 -52.62 -21.77 53.70
N LYS A 907 -51.52 -22.48 54.00
CA LYS A 907 -51.49 -23.81 54.64
C LYS A 907 -52.25 -24.89 53.86
N GLU A 908 -52.19 -24.85 52.54
CA GLU A 908 -52.85 -25.78 51.61
C GLU A 908 -51.78 -26.63 50.88
N PRO A 909 -51.39 -27.81 51.42
CA PRO A 909 -50.28 -28.60 50.87
C PRO A 909 -50.63 -29.31 49.56
N ASP A 910 -51.89 -29.77 49.38
CA ASP A 910 -52.33 -30.46 48.17
C ASP A 910 -52.28 -29.52 46.94
N ASP A 911 -52.79 -28.28 47.10
CA ASP A 911 -52.72 -27.24 46.08
C ASP A 911 -51.28 -26.81 45.79
N ALA A 912 -50.41 -26.76 46.82
CA ALA A 912 -49.00 -26.48 46.63
C ALA A 912 -48.31 -27.57 45.78
N VAL A 913 -48.65 -28.86 45.94
CA VAL A 913 -48.10 -29.93 45.10
C VAL A 913 -48.52 -29.77 43.64
N HIS A 914 -49.78 -29.45 43.37
CA HIS A 914 -50.26 -29.18 42.00
C HIS A 914 -49.51 -28.01 41.35
N LEU A 915 -49.31 -26.91 42.09
CA LEU A 915 -48.55 -25.75 41.61
C LEU A 915 -47.06 -26.07 41.42
N TYR A 916 -46.45 -26.93 42.26
CA TYR A 916 -45.06 -27.37 42.05
C TYR A 916 -44.91 -28.30 40.82
N ILE A 917 -45.91 -29.13 40.52
CA ILE A 917 -45.96 -29.93 39.28
C ILE A 917 -46.07 -29.00 38.06
N GLU A 918 -46.94 -27.99 38.11
CA GLU A 918 -47.07 -26.97 37.07
C GLU A 918 -45.76 -26.18 36.88
N ALA A 919 -45.06 -25.90 37.97
CA ALA A 919 -43.75 -25.24 37.98
C ALA A 919 -42.57 -26.13 37.53
N ARG A 920 -42.80 -27.42 37.26
CA ARG A 920 -41.75 -28.42 36.98
C ARG A 920 -40.69 -28.54 38.08
N GLU A 921 -41.02 -28.14 39.32
CA GLU A 921 -40.15 -28.30 40.49
C GLU A 921 -40.40 -29.65 41.14
N TRP A 922 -40.06 -30.70 40.39
CA TRP A 922 -40.38 -32.09 40.71
C TRP A 922 -39.85 -32.56 42.08
N ALA A 923 -38.67 -32.08 42.48
CA ALA A 923 -38.08 -32.45 43.77
C ALA A 923 -38.89 -31.92 44.96
N GLU A 924 -39.39 -30.67 44.86
CA GLU A 924 -40.25 -30.08 45.88
C GLU A 924 -41.65 -30.70 45.87
N ALA A 925 -42.20 -31.02 44.69
CA ALA A 925 -43.47 -31.75 44.58
C ALA A 925 -43.39 -33.11 45.30
N VAL A 926 -42.33 -33.90 45.09
CA VAL A 926 -42.12 -35.19 45.79
C VAL A 926 -41.89 -34.99 47.29
N ARG A 927 -41.13 -33.96 47.68
CA ARG A 927 -40.87 -33.67 49.10
C ARG A 927 -42.17 -33.33 49.84
N ILE A 928 -43.01 -32.46 49.27
CA ILE A 928 -44.29 -32.06 49.88
C ILE A 928 -45.33 -33.19 49.81
N ALA A 929 -45.31 -34.03 48.76
CA ALA A 929 -46.18 -35.21 48.66
C ALA A 929 -46.00 -36.21 49.82
N SER A 930 -44.82 -36.25 50.46
CA SER A 930 -44.59 -37.05 51.67
C SER A 930 -45.28 -36.49 52.93
N LEU A 931 -45.64 -35.21 52.91
CA LEU A 931 -46.32 -34.50 54.00
C LEU A 931 -47.85 -34.47 53.84
N CYS A 932 -48.37 -34.93 52.71
CA CYS A 932 -49.81 -34.93 52.41
C CYS A 932 -50.48 -36.22 52.91
N GLU A 933 -51.72 -36.12 53.40
CA GLU A 933 -52.48 -37.28 53.92
C GLU A 933 -52.74 -38.36 52.84
N ASN A 934 -52.82 -37.96 51.57
CA ASN A 934 -53.05 -38.82 50.40
C ASN A 934 -51.77 -39.12 49.59
N SER A 935 -50.64 -39.31 50.28
CA SER A 935 -49.30 -39.46 49.70
C SER A 935 -49.21 -40.42 48.49
N LYS A 936 -49.84 -41.60 48.54
CA LYS A 936 -49.81 -42.57 47.43
C LYS A 936 -50.52 -42.11 46.15
N SER A 937 -51.63 -41.39 46.29
CA SER A 937 -52.39 -40.87 45.14
C SER A 937 -51.63 -39.74 44.45
N ILE A 938 -51.00 -38.89 45.26
CA ILE A 938 -50.22 -37.74 44.79
C ILE A 938 -48.90 -38.22 44.15
N GLU A 939 -48.27 -39.27 44.69
CA GLU A 939 -47.07 -39.88 44.09
C GLU A 939 -47.34 -40.45 42.69
N GLU A 940 -48.50 -41.10 42.47
CA GLU A 940 -48.89 -41.57 41.14
C GLU A 940 -49.22 -40.42 40.19
N GLN A 941 -49.80 -39.32 40.69
CA GLN A 941 -50.01 -38.09 39.90
C GLN A 941 -48.68 -37.47 39.45
N ILE A 942 -47.69 -37.33 40.35
CA ILE A 942 -46.35 -36.82 40.01
C ILE A 942 -45.69 -37.72 38.96
N LYS A 943 -45.76 -39.04 39.12
CA LYS A 943 -45.22 -40.01 38.15
C LYS A 943 -45.90 -39.89 36.78
N SER A 944 -47.23 -39.74 36.75
CA SER A 944 -47.96 -39.57 35.49
C SER A 944 -47.59 -38.27 34.78
N ALA A 945 -47.49 -37.16 35.51
CA ALA A 945 -47.10 -35.86 34.99
C ALA A 945 -45.64 -35.84 34.51
N ALA A 946 -44.73 -36.51 35.21
CA ALA A 946 -43.33 -36.65 34.80
C ALA A 946 -43.21 -37.46 33.49
N LEU A 947 -43.98 -38.53 33.32
CA LEU A 947 -44.01 -39.32 32.08
C LEU A 947 -44.57 -38.52 30.89
N GLU A 948 -45.64 -37.75 31.12
CA GLU A 948 -46.21 -36.86 30.11
C GLU A 948 -45.21 -35.77 29.69
N CYS A 949 -44.57 -35.12 30.65
CA CYS A 949 -43.52 -34.12 30.40
C CYS A 949 -42.34 -34.70 29.61
N ALA A 950 -41.90 -35.92 29.94
CA ALA A 950 -40.86 -36.63 29.20
C ALA A 950 -41.28 -36.91 27.75
N GLY A 951 -42.53 -37.32 27.54
CA GLY A 951 -43.10 -37.55 26.21
C GLY A 951 -43.14 -36.28 25.36
N LEU A 952 -43.53 -35.14 25.95
CA LEU A 952 -43.54 -33.84 25.27
C LEU A 952 -42.14 -33.44 24.82
N HIS A 953 -41.14 -33.51 25.71
CA HIS A 953 -39.76 -33.21 25.34
C HIS A 953 -39.21 -34.15 24.28
N MET A 954 -39.46 -35.47 24.37
CA MET A 954 -39.04 -36.42 23.33
C MET A 954 -39.61 -36.05 21.96
N ALA A 955 -40.89 -35.67 21.88
CA ALA A 955 -41.51 -35.23 20.63
C ALA A 955 -40.89 -33.93 20.09
N GLU A 956 -40.63 -32.94 20.96
CA GLU A 956 -39.98 -31.68 20.59
C GLU A 956 -38.57 -31.88 20.02
N PHE A 957 -37.73 -32.71 20.66
CA PHE A 957 -36.38 -32.97 20.19
C PHE A 957 -36.35 -33.78 18.90
N GLN A 958 -37.29 -34.72 18.73
CA GLN A 958 -37.43 -35.49 17.50
C GLN A 958 -37.84 -34.58 16.34
N GLU A 959 -38.82 -33.69 16.54
CA GLU A 959 -39.19 -32.69 15.53
C GLU A 959 -38.03 -31.70 15.26
N GLY A 960 -37.28 -31.34 16.31
CA GLY A 960 -36.08 -30.52 16.22
C GLY A 960 -35.00 -31.14 15.31
N LEU A 961 -34.71 -32.43 15.48
CA LEU A 961 -33.77 -33.17 14.63
C LEU A 961 -34.18 -33.12 13.16
N GLU A 962 -35.47 -33.35 12.87
CA GLU A 962 -36.02 -33.25 11.51
C GLU A 962 -35.92 -31.84 10.94
N LYS A 963 -36.13 -30.80 11.77
CA LYS A 963 -35.99 -29.39 11.36
C LYS A 963 -34.54 -29.05 11.03
N VAL A 964 -33.58 -29.40 11.89
CA VAL A 964 -32.14 -29.17 11.65
C VAL A 964 -31.71 -29.77 10.32
N GLY A 965 -32.09 -31.04 10.06
CA GLY A 965 -31.79 -31.69 8.79
C GLY A 965 -32.41 -30.98 7.58
N ARG A 966 -33.68 -30.56 7.66
CA ARG A 966 -34.36 -29.83 6.58
C ARG A 966 -33.70 -28.49 6.28
N TYR A 967 -33.33 -27.71 7.30
CA TYR A 967 -32.72 -26.40 7.12
C TYR A 967 -31.28 -26.49 6.60
N LEU A 968 -30.48 -27.45 7.08
CA LEU A 968 -29.14 -27.71 6.54
C LEU A 968 -29.21 -28.12 5.06
N ALA A 969 -30.12 -29.03 4.70
CA ALA A 969 -30.33 -29.42 3.31
C ALA A 969 -30.75 -28.23 2.42
N ARG A 970 -31.61 -27.34 2.93
CA ARG A 970 -32.00 -26.12 2.23
C ARG A 970 -30.83 -25.16 2.03
N TYR A 971 -30.01 -24.97 3.06
CA TYR A 971 -28.80 -24.13 3.00
C TYR A 971 -27.84 -24.65 1.92
N LEU A 972 -27.51 -25.94 1.93
CA LEU A 972 -26.64 -26.57 0.94
C LEU A 972 -27.18 -26.41 -0.49
N ALA A 973 -28.49 -26.57 -0.68
CA ALA A 973 -29.14 -26.40 -1.99
C ALA A 973 -29.07 -24.94 -2.49
N VAL A 974 -29.26 -23.95 -1.63
CA VAL A 974 -29.14 -22.52 -1.98
C VAL A 974 -27.70 -22.18 -2.36
N ARG A 975 -26.72 -22.65 -1.56
CA ARG A 975 -25.29 -22.43 -1.81
C ARG A 975 -24.83 -23.06 -3.12
N GLN A 976 -25.24 -24.30 -3.39
CA GLN A 976 -24.94 -25.00 -4.65
C GLN A 976 -25.59 -24.29 -5.85
N ARG A 977 -26.84 -23.82 -5.72
CA ARG A 977 -27.53 -23.08 -6.79
C ARG A 977 -26.86 -21.76 -7.12
N ARG A 978 -26.36 -21.02 -6.12
CA ARG A 978 -25.59 -19.78 -6.33
C ARG A 978 -24.30 -20.07 -7.10
N GLN A 979 -23.53 -21.07 -6.68
CA GLN A 979 -22.31 -21.48 -7.39
C GLN A 979 -22.58 -21.92 -8.83
N LEU A 980 -23.71 -22.60 -9.08
CA LEU A 980 -24.15 -23.00 -10.42
C LEU A 980 -24.66 -21.82 -11.27
N LEU A 981 -25.32 -20.82 -10.67
CA LEU A 981 -25.73 -19.61 -11.40
C LEU A 981 -24.53 -18.76 -11.77
N GLU A 982 -23.55 -18.66 -10.86
CA GLU A 982 -22.29 -17.96 -11.07
C GLU A 982 -21.45 -18.62 -12.17
N SER A 983 -21.48 -19.96 -12.26
CA SER A 983 -20.86 -20.69 -13.36
C SER A 983 -21.63 -20.58 -14.68
N LYS A 984 -22.97 -20.55 -14.66
CA LYS A 984 -23.80 -20.34 -15.86
C LYS A 984 -23.74 -18.93 -16.45
N LEU A 985 -23.74 -17.89 -15.61
CA LEU A 985 -23.56 -16.49 -16.05
C LEU A 985 -22.17 -16.28 -16.67
N ARG A 986 -21.17 -17.04 -16.21
CA ARG A 986 -19.83 -17.12 -16.84
C ARG A 986 -19.83 -17.88 -18.18
N SER A 987 -20.79 -18.76 -18.45
CA SER A 987 -20.86 -19.54 -19.70
C SER A 987 -21.77 -18.92 -20.78
N GLU A 988 -22.86 -18.24 -20.42
CA GLU A 988 -23.85 -17.68 -21.36
C GLU A 988 -23.49 -16.28 -21.90
N SER A 989 -22.48 -15.61 -21.35
CA SER A 989 -21.94 -14.34 -21.90
C SER A 989 -20.92 -14.55 -23.03
N ARG A 990 -21.01 -15.68 -23.75
CA ARG A 990 -20.09 -16.13 -24.80
C ARG A 990 -20.72 -16.30 -26.20
N GLU A 991 -21.95 -15.83 -26.45
CA GLU A 991 -22.53 -15.85 -27.80
C GLU A 991 -22.82 -14.44 -28.34
N ASP A 992 -22.29 -14.19 -29.54
CA ASP A 992 -22.26 -12.95 -30.32
C ASP A 992 -23.66 -12.46 -30.76
N VAL A 993 -24.02 -11.20 -30.45
CA VAL A 993 -24.96 -10.39 -31.26
C VAL A 993 -24.59 -8.90 -31.14
N GLU A 994 -24.24 -8.29 -32.27
CA GLU A 994 -24.20 -6.84 -32.51
C GLU A 994 -25.64 -6.29 -32.62
N ASP A 995 -25.96 -5.16 -31.97
CA ASP A 995 -26.61 -3.99 -32.62
C ASP A 995 -26.99 -2.89 -31.62
N ASP A 996 -26.68 -1.66 -32.03
CA ASP A 996 -27.02 -0.38 -31.40
C ASP A 996 -28.53 -0.10 -31.40
N ILE A 997 -29.30 -0.68 -30.48
CA ILE A 997 -30.59 -0.11 -30.02
C ILE A 997 -30.85 -0.55 -28.58
N ALA A 998 -30.50 0.27 -27.57
CA ALA A 998 -31.23 0.37 -26.29
C ALA A 998 -30.54 1.32 -25.28
N SER A 999 -30.51 2.61 -25.59
CA SER A 999 -30.66 3.62 -24.54
C SER A 999 -32.10 3.58 -24.01
N ASP A 1000 -32.43 2.57 -23.20
CA ASP A 1000 -33.60 2.52 -22.30
C ASP A 1000 -33.71 1.25 -21.41
N VAL A 1001 -32.62 0.50 -21.21
CA VAL A 1001 -32.64 -0.74 -20.41
C VAL A 1001 -31.94 -0.61 -19.04
N SER A 1002 -31.63 0.61 -18.58
CA SER A 1002 -31.27 0.88 -17.17
C SER A 1002 -32.49 1.00 -16.23
N SER A 1003 -33.52 0.18 -16.44
CA SER A 1003 -34.69 0.14 -15.55
C SER A 1003 -35.31 -1.25 -15.32
N ASN A 1004 -34.71 -2.34 -15.82
CA ASN A 1004 -35.27 -3.70 -15.69
C ASN A 1004 -34.31 -4.76 -15.12
N VAL A 1005 -33.50 -4.43 -14.11
CA VAL A 1005 -32.97 -5.44 -13.15
C VAL A 1005 -33.53 -5.14 -11.76
N SER A 1006 -34.86 -5.10 -11.70
CA SER A 1006 -35.66 -5.34 -10.51
C SER A 1006 -36.62 -6.49 -10.84
N GLY A 1007 -36.04 -7.65 -11.16
CA GLY A 1007 -36.73 -8.86 -11.61
C GLY A 1007 -36.76 -9.96 -10.56
N MET A 1008 -37.11 -9.63 -9.32
CA MET A 1008 -37.56 -10.61 -8.32
C MET A 1008 -38.91 -10.17 -7.76
N SER A 1009 -39.95 -10.25 -8.59
CA SER A 1009 -41.26 -10.69 -8.11
C SER A 1009 -42.11 -11.13 -9.31
N VAL A 1010 -42.25 -12.45 -9.47
CA VAL A 1010 -43.32 -13.05 -10.26
C VAL A 1010 -43.97 -14.07 -9.36
N TYR A 1011 -45.14 -13.74 -8.82
CA TYR A 1011 -46.35 -14.55 -8.94
C TYR A 1011 -47.59 -13.65 -8.75
N THR A 1012 -48.16 -13.28 -9.91
CA THR A 1012 -49.59 -13.14 -10.23
C THR A 1012 -50.47 -12.10 -9.51
N THR A 1013 -50.68 -10.99 -10.23
CA THR A 1013 -51.99 -10.45 -10.73
C THR A 1013 -53.24 -10.48 -9.85
N GLY A 1014 -53.80 -9.29 -9.57
CA GLY A 1014 -55.18 -9.14 -9.09
C GLY A 1014 -55.67 -7.70 -8.88
N THR A 1015 -56.16 -7.07 -9.95
CA THR A 1015 -57.28 -6.08 -10.03
C THR A 1015 -57.32 -4.79 -9.18
N ARG A 1016 -57.20 -3.67 -9.91
CA ARG A 1016 -58.02 -2.42 -9.92
C ARG A 1016 -58.92 -2.13 -8.68
N SER A 1017 -58.78 -0.95 -8.08
CA SER A 1017 -59.75 0.16 -8.23
C SER A 1017 -59.35 1.39 -7.39
N SER A 1018 -59.73 2.54 -7.93
CA SER A 1018 -59.62 3.91 -7.43
C SER A 1018 -60.11 4.16 -5.99
N SER A 1019 -59.48 5.09 -5.28
CA SER A 1019 -60.04 6.44 -5.04
C SER A 1019 -59.21 7.24 -4.05
N LYS A 1020 -59.15 8.55 -4.31
CA LYS A 1020 -58.66 9.59 -3.42
C LYS A 1020 -59.43 9.56 -2.09
N LEU A 1021 -58.77 9.88 -0.97
CA LEU A 1021 -59.27 10.83 0.04
C LEU A 1021 -58.21 11.11 1.11
N SER A 1022 -58.10 12.38 1.43
CA SER A 1022 -57.37 13.00 2.54
C SER A 1022 -57.90 12.55 3.90
N PHE A 1023 -57.04 12.39 4.91
CA PHE A 1023 -57.31 12.81 6.29
C PHE A 1023 -56.01 13.06 7.06
N GLN A 1024 -55.91 14.25 7.65
CA GLN A 1024 -54.98 14.57 8.72
C GLN A 1024 -55.33 13.74 9.96
N SER A 1025 -54.32 13.25 10.68
CA SER A 1025 -54.34 13.33 12.14
C SER A 1025 -52.93 13.14 12.72
N SER A 1026 -52.55 14.11 13.54
CA SER A 1026 -51.53 14.06 14.58
C SER A 1026 -51.55 12.77 15.41
N ARG A 1027 -50.37 12.23 15.75
CA ARG A 1027 -49.99 11.94 17.15
C ARG A 1027 -48.53 11.53 17.29
N LYS A 1028 -47.89 12.14 18.30
CA LYS A 1028 -46.69 11.67 18.99
C LYS A 1028 -46.83 10.19 19.37
N GLY A 1029 -45.75 9.43 19.25
CA GLY A 1029 -45.66 8.07 19.78
C GLY A 1029 -44.28 7.46 19.57
N ASN A 1030 -43.48 7.46 20.62
CA ASN A 1030 -42.39 6.56 20.98
C ASN A 1030 -41.36 6.10 19.92
N LYS A 1031 -40.13 6.61 20.11
CA LYS A 1031 -38.88 5.90 19.78
C LYS A 1031 -38.78 4.64 20.65
N GLN A 1032 -39.31 3.52 20.19
CA GLN A 1032 -38.96 2.16 20.63
C GLN A 1032 -39.51 1.17 19.58
N ALA A 1033 -38.87 1.12 18.41
CA ALA A 1033 -39.16 0.11 17.38
C ALA A 1033 -37.97 -0.05 16.45
N ALA A 1034 -36.80 -0.41 16.99
CA ALA A 1034 -35.61 -0.76 16.21
C ALA A 1034 -34.92 -2.03 16.71
N LYS A 1035 -35.66 -2.95 17.33
CA LYS A 1035 -35.21 -4.30 17.69
C LYS A 1035 -36.36 -5.31 17.53
N SER A 1036 -36.69 -5.71 16.30
CA SER A 1036 -37.26 -7.04 15.96
C SER A 1036 -37.57 -7.17 14.46
N ARG A 1037 -36.54 -7.17 13.63
CA ARG A 1037 -36.64 -7.71 12.26
C ARG A 1037 -35.49 -8.68 11.94
N SER A 1038 -35.07 -9.50 12.91
CA SER A 1038 -34.38 -10.75 12.58
C SER A 1038 -35.43 -11.83 12.31
N GLY A 1039 -35.14 -12.73 11.38
CA GLY A 1039 -35.71 -14.08 11.42
C GLY A 1039 -37.01 -14.34 10.66
N LYS A 1040 -37.22 -13.82 9.44
CA LYS A 1040 -38.13 -14.49 8.49
C LYS A 1040 -37.34 -15.01 7.30
N ILE A 1041 -37.05 -16.31 7.30
CA ILE A 1041 -36.48 -17.02 6.16
C ILE A 1041 -37.48 -16.91 5.00
N ARG A 1042 -37.16 -16.09 4.00
CA ARG A 1042 -37.93 -15.98 2.76
C ARG A 1042 -37.21 -16.74 1.67
N ALA A 1043 -37.78 -17.88 1.30
CA ALA A 1043 -37.28 -18.71 0.22
C ALA A 1043 -37.12 -17.88 -1.07
N GLY A 1044 -35.92 -17.88 -1.64
CA GLY A 1044 -35.53 -17.14 -2.83
C GLY A 1044 -35.01 -15.73 -2.59
N SER A 1045 -34.99 -15.21 -1.35
CA SER A 1045 -34.52 -13.83 -1.08
C SER A 1045 -32.99 -13.71 -1.05
N PRO A 1046 -32.41 -12.53 -1.35
CA PRO A 1046 -30.94 -12.35 -1.38
C PRO A 1046 -30.23 -12.61 -0.04
N GLY A 1047 -30.95 -12.55 1.08
CA GLY A 1047 -30.45 -12.83 2.42
C GLY A 1047 -30.84 -14.20 2.98
N GLU A 1048 -31.41 -15.11 2.17
CA GLU A 1048 -31.86 -16.44 2.61
C GLU A 1048 -30.73 -17.26 3.21
N GLU A 1049 -29.52 -17.21 2.64
CA GLU A 1049 -28.36 -17.98 3.09
C GLU A 1049 -27.96 -17.60 4.53
N VAL A 1050 -27.84 -16.30 4.83
CA VAL A 1050 -27.48 -15.80 6.18
C VAL A 1050 -28.59 -16.06 7.18
N ALA A 1051 -29.86 -15.86 6.78
CA ALA A 1051 -31.00 -16.12 7.65
C ALA A 1051 -31.16 -17.61 8.03
N LEU A 1052 -30.72 -18.54 7.17
CA LEU A 1052 -30.70 -19.97 7.47
C LEU A 1052 -29.63 -20.33 8.51
N VAL A 1053 -28.44 -19.69 8.46
CA VAL A 1053 -27.37 -19.88 9.45
C VAL A 1053 -27.81 -19.34 10.81
N GLU A 1054 -28.32 -18.11 10.88
CA GLU A 1054 -28.84 -17.53 12.12
C GLU A 1054 -29.97 -18.38 12.74
N HIS A 1055 -30.81 -19.00 11.90
CA HIS A 1055 -31.87 -19.89 12.37
C HIS A 1055 -31.33 -21.22 12.91
N LEU A 1056 -30.31 -21.80 12.26
CA LEU A 1056 -29.63 -23.00 12.76
C LEU A 1056 -28.94 -22.73 14.10
N GLU A 1057 -28.30 -21.57 14.27
CA GLU A 1057 -27.70 -21.14 15.54
C GLU A 1057 -28.75 -20.91 16.62
N GLY A 1058 -29.87 -20.29 16.27
CA GLY A 1058 -31.00 -20.02 17.17
C GLY A 1058 -31.75 -21.28 17.65
N MET A 1059 -31.57 -22.44 16.99
CA MET A 1059 -32.14 -23.73 17.42
C MET A 1059 -31.33 -24.42 18.55
N LYS A 1060 -30.27 -23.78 19.05
CA LYS A 1060 -29.53 -24.30 20.21
C LYS A 1060 -30.46 -24.42 21.43
N THR A 1061 -30.36 -25.55 22.14
CA THR A 1061 -31.11 -25.76 23.39
C THR A 1061 -30.67 -24.74 24.45
N PRO A 1062 -31.59 -23.95 25.03
CA PRO A 1062 -31.25 -23.05 26.13
C PRO A 1062 -30.89 -23.85 27.38
N ASP A 1063 -29.96 -23.31 28.17
CA ASP A 1063 -29.41 -24.01 29.34
C ASP A 1063 -30.49 -24.33 30.40
N GLY A 1064 -31.50 -23.45 30.57
CA GLY A 1064 -32.62 -23.68 31.48
C GLY A 1064 -33.48 -24.91 31.13
N THR A 1065 -33.69 -25.20 29.84
CA THR A 1065 -34.41 -26.43 29.43
C THR A 1065 -33.58 -27.68 29.71
N LEU A 1066 -32.25 -27.60 29.64
CA LEU A 1066 -31.38 -28.71 30.03
C LEU A 1066 -31.43 -28.96 31.54
N GLU A 1067 -31.46 -27.91 32.35
CA GLU A 1067 -31.64 -28.03 33.81
C GLU A 1067 -33.00 -28.66 34.16
N ASP A 1068 -34.09 -28.25 33.50
CA ASP A 1068 -35.42 -28.85 33.68
C ASP A 1068 -35.44 -30.34 33.31
N ILE A 1069 -34.81 -30.71 32.18
CA ILE A 1069 -34.69 -32.11 31.76
C ILE A 1069 -33.84 -32.90 32.74
N GLN A 1070 -32.77 -32.31 33.31
CA GLN A 1070 -31.96 -32.98 34.34
C GLN A 1070 -32.78 -33.26 35.60
N LYS A 1071 -33.57 -32.29 36.08
CA LYS A 1071 -34.50 -32.48 37.21
C LYS A 1071 -35.50 -33.59 36.90
N LEU A 1072 -36.05 -33.61 35.69
CA LEU A 1072 -37.00 -34.63 35.23
C LEU A 1072 -36.38 -36.04 35.17
N LEU A 1073 -35.16 -36.17 34.63
CA LEU A 1073 -34.44 -37.45 34.55
C LEU A 1073 -34.23 -38.07 35.94
N HIS A 1074 -33.88 -37.25 36.94
CA HIS A 1074 -33.71 -37.72 38.31
C HIS A 1074 -34.99 -38.36 38.87
N ILE A 1075 -36.15 -37.77 38.56
CA ILE A 1075 -37.45 -38.18 39.07
C ILE A 1075 -37.98 -39.40 38.32
N LEU A 1076 -37.72 -39.50 37.01
CA LEU A 1076 -38.00 -40.71 36.23
C LEU A 1076 -37.21 -41.91 36.77
N VAL A 1077 -35.93 -41.71 37.12
CA VAL A 1077 -35.10 -42.75 37.75
C VAL A 1077 -35.64 -43.12 39.14
N LEU A 1078 -36.02 -42.13 39.96
CA LEU A 1078 -36.63 -42.36 41.28
C LEU A 1078 -37.89 -43.24 41.19
N HIS A 1079 -38.75 -43.02 40.19
CA HIS A 1079 -39.94 -43.82 39.93
C HIS A 1079 -39.69 -45.07 39.05
N LYS A 1080 -38.43 -45.50 38.90
CA LYS A 1080 -38.00 -46.72 38.18
C LYS A 1080 -38.34 -46.72 36.68
N GLN A 1081 -38.50 -45.56 36.05
CA GLN A 1081 -38.75 -45.38 34.62
C GLN A 1081 -37.44 -45.20 33.81
N ASN A 1082 -36.47 -46.09 34.04
CA ASN A 1082 -35.11 -45.95 33.50
C ASN A 1082 -35.07 -45.92 31.96
N LEU A 1083 -35.91 -46.74 31.30
CA LEU A 1083 -35.96 -46.81 29.83
C LEU A 1083 -36.43 -45.50 29.18
N VAL A 1084 -37.36 -44.77 29.83
CA VAL A 1084 -37.85 -43.49 29.34
C VAL A 1084 -36.81 -42.41 29.55
N ALA A 1085 -36.15 -42.41 30.71
CA ALA A 1085 -35.06 -41.50 31.03
C ALA A 1085 -33.87 -41.67 30.07
N GLU A 1086 -33.47 -42.91 29.78
CA GLU A 1086 -32.38 -43.22 28.83
C GLU A 1086 -32.70 -42.73 27.41
N LYS A 1087 -33.91 -43.00 26.92
CA LYS A 1087 -34.35 -42.54 25.59
C LYS A 1087 -34.35 -41.02 25.48
N LEU A 1088 -34.84 -40.31 26.50
CA LEU A 1088 -34.85 -38.85 26.53
C LEU A 1088 -33.41 -38.30 26.54
N GLN A 1089 -32.52 -38.86 27.37
CA GLN A 1089 -31.11 -38.44 27.43
C GLN A 1089 -30.37 -38.64 26.09
N HIS A 1090 -30.64 -39.76 25.40
CA HIS A 1090 -30.09 -40.04 24.07
C HIS A 1090 -30.56 -39.02 23.04
N LEU A 1091 -31.87 -38.79 22.94
CA LEU A 1091 -32.47 -37.85 21.96
C LEU A 1091 -31.93 -36.41 22.13
N VAL A 1092 -31.79 -35.94 23.36
CA VAL A 1092 -31.24 -34.59 23.62
C VAL A 1092 -29.78 -34.49 23.19
N SER A 1093 -28.97 -35.50 23.52
CA SER A 1093 -27.55 -35.54 23.16
C SER A 1093 -27.35 -35.61 21.64
N GLU A 1094 -28.19 -36.39 20.96
CA GLU A 1094 -28.22 -36.50 19.50
C GLU A 1094 -28.60 -35.17 18.85
N PHE A 1095 -29.64 -34.49 19.34
CA PHE A 1095 -30.05 -33.17 18.86
C PHE A 1095 -28.94 -32.12 18.99
N GLN A 1096 -28.32 -31.98 20.17
CA GLN A 1096 -27.24 -31.01 20.37
C GLN A 1096 -26.04 -31.26 19.46
N THR A 1097 -25.68 -32.54 19.26
CA THR A 1097 -24.57 -32.91 18.38
C THR A 1097 -24.89 -32.61 16.91
N SER A 1098 -26.11 -32.93 16.47
CA SER A 1098 -26.58 -32.69 15.10
C SER A 1098 -26.67 -31.19 14.79
N GLN A 1099 -27.26 -30.41 15.68
CA GLN A 1099 -27.39 -28.96 15.53
C GLN A 1099 -26.02 -28.27 15.46
N HIS A 1100 -25.10 -28.62 16.35
CA HIS A 1100 -23.77 -28.01 16.37
C HIS A 1100 -22.96 -28.34 15.11
N ARG A 1101 -23.03 -29.59 14.61
CA ARG A 1101 -22.42 -29.97 13.33
C ARG A 1101 -23.00 -29.19 12.16
N ALA A 1102 -24.32 -29.04 12.10
CA ALA A 1102 -24.99 -28.30 11.03
C ALA A 1102 -24.55 -26.82 10.97
N VAL A 1103 -24.32 -26.19 12.13
CA VAL A 1103 -23.80 -24.80 12.20
C VAL A 1103 -22.35 -24.73 11.71
N LEU A 1104 -21.47 -25.63 12.17
CA LEU A 1104 -20.07 -25.65 11.73
C LEU A 1104 -19.93 -25.84 10.22
N GLU A 1105 -20.74 -26.74 9.64
CA GLU A 1105 -20.78 -26.97 8.19
C GLU A 1105 -21.25 -25.73 7.41
N ALA A 1106 -22.18 -24.96 7.98
CA ALA A 1106 -22.66 -23.73 7.36
C ALA A 1106 -21.66 -22.55 7.47
N VAL A 1107 -20.89 -22.46 8.57
CA VAL A 1107 -19.92 -21.37 8.81
C VAL A 1107 -18.53 -21.66 8.22
N GLY A 1108 -18.21 -22.92 7.89
CA GLY A 1108 -16.97 -23.30 7.18
C GLY A 1108 -15.76 -23.55 8.07
N SER A 1109 -15.96 -23.72 9.39
CA SER A 1109 -14.91 -24.07 10.35
C SER A 1109 -15.01 -25.55 10.74
N ILE A 1110 -14.21 -26.42 10.09
CA ILE A 1110 -14.28 -27.89 10.30
C ILE A 1110 -13.32 -28.37 11.42
N THR A 1111 -12.60 -27.48 12.10
CA THR A 1111 -11.48 -27.86 12.98
C THR A 1111 -11.78 -27.94 14.48
N GLU A 1112 -13.01 -27.65 14.94
CA GLU A 1112 -13.34 -27.72 16.38
C GLU A 1112 -13.93 -29.08 16.80
N LYS A 1113 -13.34 -29.71 17.83
CA LYS A 1113 -13.89 -30.92 18.47
C LYS A 1113 -15.17 -30.55 19.23
N VAL A 1114 -16.30 -31.15 18.84
CA VAL A 1114 -17.58 -31.02 19.55
C VAL A 1114 -17.43 -31.49 21.00
N LYS A 1115 -17.64 -30.58 21.96
CA LYS A 1115 -17.71 -30.95 23.39
C LYS A 1115 -19.04 -31.67 23.64
N GLN A 1116 -18.98 -32.92 24.11
CA GLN A 1116 -20.18 -33.63 24.54
C GLN A 1116 -20.81 -32.93 25.77
N PRO A 1117 -22.15 -32.84 25.85
CA PRO A 1117 -22.83 -32.33 27.03
C PRO A 1117 -22.49 -33.18 28.24
N LYS A 1118 -22.06 -32.55 29.34
CA LYS A 1118 -21.84 -33.23 30.62
C LYS A 1118 -23.17 -33.34 31.34
N TRP A 1119 -23.70 -34.55 31.42
CA TRP A 1119 -24.89 -34.85 32.23
C TRP A 1119 -24.49 -35.09 33.68
N ALA A 1120 -25.28 -34.59 34.63
CA ALA A 1120 -25.07 -34.87 36.06
C ALA A 1120 -25.31 -36.36 36.42
N ILE A 1121 -26.14 -37.04 35.63
CA ILE A 1121 -26.43 -38.48 35.73
C ILE A 1121 -26.24 -39.08 34.34
N GLU A 1122 -25.17 -39.86 34.13
CA GLU A 1122 -24.99 -40.65 32.90
C GLU A 1122 -25.73 -41.99 33.09
N ILE A 1123 -26.93 -42.13 32.52
CA ILE A 1123 -27.65 -43.42 32.50
C ILE A 1123 -27.00 -44.37 31.47
N LEU A 1124 -26.35 -43.80 30.44
CA LEU A 1124 -25.57 -44.51 29.44
C LEU A 1124 -24.15 -44.81 29.98
N GLY A 1125 -23.93 -46.02 30.50
CA GLY A 1125 -22.57 -46.54 30.68
C GLY A 1125 -21.90 -46.69 29.32
N ARG A 1126 -20.75 -46.03 29.10
CA ARG A 1126 -19.97 -46.10 27.84
C ARG A 1126 -19.88 -47.54 27.29
N SER A 1127 -20.49 -47.79 26.13
CA SER A 1127 -20.05 -48.84 25.21
C SER A 1127 -19.97 -48.29 23.79
N THR A 1128 -18.74 -48.31 23.26
CA THR A 1128 -18.20 -47.87 21.95
C THR A 1128 -18.10 -46.39 21.70
#